data_AF-A0AAD8WPQ2-F1
#
_entry.id   AF-A0AAD8WPQ2-F1
#
_cell.length_a   1.000
_cell.length_b   1.000
_cell.length_c   1.000
_cell.angle_alpha   90.00
_cell.angle_beta   90.00
_cell.angle_gamma   90.00
#
_symmetry.space_group_name_H-M   'P 1'
#
loop_
_entity.id
_entity.type
_entity.pdbx_description
1 polymer ?
#
loop_
_entity_poly.entity_id
_entity_poly.type
_entity_poly.pdbx_seq_one_letter_code
_entity_poly.pdbx_strand_id
1 'polypeptide(L)'
;MAADPSTSTTAAPAFASDANSTESWSARVRSLTRLGRHREALALLRDGDPYPPPHALALPAAVISCTALSLPSGVAQIQALGYKRGLLPSSDAYLLSALLSSHSRLGHLRRAHQLLDEMPLASTPPTTLRTAFNSLISGCAMHALPAACFAIFRRMRAAGAPFDAVTLMTLVPAAPHTAVPQLHALAGKTGLAAETTVANCLISVYARRGAGLARQVFDEMPVASRDLVSWNAVISAHAQNGLAVDTLDLYGRMRGHDGVGVEPDAVTLVGVLSSCAHLGARSVGRGVERYMQERLPGFRANLQLCNSLINFHARCGSLPQAQQLFNEMPRRSIVSWTALIAGYGMHGHGDVAVNLFQTMVSEGIRPDNVAMVGLLSACSHAGLYDEGRKYFSAMESAYNLRPTLEHYTCMVDLLGRAGRLEEARELISSMPMPADGAVWGALLGACKIHKNVEMGEEAFEHVIKLEPTNAGYYVLMANIYTDTGQLDGVVRIRAMMRERGLKKEPGCSYIEHKGRVHLFMADDHSHPQAKRIYELVIKLEQMVKEKTDGTAGTEGGRAVEGHSQKASGPLIGFHSEKLAVAFGMLNTDDSEIVVIKNLRVCGDCHTFLKTVSAIANRAFLVRDASRFHRFEGGACSCKDYW
;
A
#
# COMPACT_ATOMS: atom_id res chain seq x y z
N MET A 1 -59.61 -42.82 6.31
CA MET A 1 -60.74 -42.07 6.90
C MET A 1 -60.13 -40.87 7.61
N ALA A 2 -59.93 -39.75 6.94
CA ALA A 2 -60.91 -38.72 6.58
C ALA A 2 -61.44 -37.98 7.82
N ALA A 3 -60.93 -36.76 8.03
CA ALA A 3 -61.69 -35.58 8.44
C ALA A 3 -60.79 -34.32 8.42
N ASP A 4 -61.19 -33.35 7.60
CA ASP A 4 -60.78 -31.93 7.60
C ASP A 4 -60.96 -31.27 8.99
N PRO A 5 -60.26 -30.15 9.25
CA PRO A 5 -61.04 -28.91 9.29
C PRO A 5 -60.33 -27.68 8.66
N SER A 6 -61.09 -27.05 7.77
CA SER A 6 -61.31 -25.60 7.67
C SER A 6 -60.12 -24.65 7.52
N THR A 7 -59.98 -24.21 6.28
CA THR A 7 -59.48 -22.90 5.81
C THR A 7 -59.74 -21.73 6.77
N SER A 8 -58.69 -21.17 7.38
CA SER A 8 -58.71 -19.83 7.95
C SER A 8 -58.29 -18.80 6.90
N THR A 9 -59.25 -18.09 6.33
CA THR A 9 -59.07 -16.92 5.48
C THR A 9 -58.51 -15.79 6.35
N THR A 10 -57.19 -15.54 6.30
CA THR A 10 -56.59 -14.34 6.89
C THR A 10 -56.90 -13.15 5.99
N ALA A 11 -57.87 -12.36 6.44
CA ALA A 11 -58.29 -11.12 5.84
C ALA A 11 -57.10 -10.16 5.65
N ALA A 12 -57.01 -9.58 4.45
CA ALA A 12 -56.13 -8.46 4.14
C ALA A 12 -56.49 -7.26 5.04
N PRO A 13 -55.50 -6.50 5.56
CA PRO A 13 -55.80 -5.31 6.32
C PRO A 13 -56.38 -4.25 5.39
N ALA A 14 -57.61 -3.84 5.71
CA ALA A 14 -58.31 -2.73 5.08
C ALA A 14 -57.50 -1.44 5.23
N PHE A 15 -57.40 -0.70 4.12
CA PHE A 15 -56.80 0.62 4.05
C PHE A 15 -57.53 1.58 5.00
N ALA A 16 -56.84 1.98 6.08
CA ALA A 16 -57.19 3.21 6.78
C ALA A 16 -56.81 4.38 5.86
N SER A 17 -57.83 5.09 5.39
CA SER A 17 -57.69 6.36 4.68
C SER A 17 -57.08 7.39 5.61
N ASP A 18 -55.78 7.66 5.47
CA ASP A 18 -55.15 8.88 5.98
C ASP A 18 -55.68 10.07 5.16
N ALA A 19 -56.88 10.53 5.48
CA ALA A 19 -57.55 11.67 4.87
C ALA A 19 -56.93 13.03 5.28
N ASN A 20 -55.69 13.04 5.79
CA ASN A 20 -55.03 14.25 6.30
C ASN A 20 -53.57 14.44 5.81
N SER A 21 -53.11 13.71 4.79
CA SER A 21 -51.82 14.04 4.16
C SER A 21 -52.00 15.18 3.16
N THR A 22 -51.41 16.34 3.45
CA THR A 22 -51.29 17.49 2.53
C THR A 22 -50.33 17.24 1.35
N GLU A 23 -49.76 16.04 1.25
CA GLU A 23 -48.79 15.65 0.23
C GLU A 23 -49.50 15.17 -1.05
N SER A 24 -49.15 15.75 -2.21
CA SER A 24 -49.74 15.32 -3.48
C SER A 24 -49.43 13.86 -3.80
N TRP A 25 -50.34 13.17 -4.48
CA TRP A 25 -50.21 11.74 -4.82
C TRP A 25 -48.86 11.41 -5.47
N SER A 26 -48.40 12.24 -6.42
CA SER A 26 -47.10 12.07 -7.09
C SER A 26 -45.89 12.32 -6.17
N ALA A 27 -46.02 13.19 -5.16
CA ALA A 27 -45.01 13.34 -4.12
C ALA A 27 -44.95 12.11 -3.22
N ARG A 28 -46.11 11.52 -2.88
CA ARG A 28 -46.18 10.28 -2.10
C ARG A 28 -45.49 9.10 -2.78
N VAL A 29 -45.71 8.90 -4.08
CA VAL A 29 -45.01 7.85 -4.86
C VAL A 29 -43.48 8.07 -4.83
N ARG A 30 -43.02 9.31 -5.03
CA ARG A 30 -41.58 9.64 -4.95
C ARG A 30 -41.00 9.43 -3.56
N SER A 31 -41.76 9.76 -2.51
CA SER A 31 -41.37 9.57 -1.12
C SER A 31 -41.21 8.07 -0.80
N LEU A 32 -42.18 7.24 -1.17
CA LEU A 32 -42.10 5.78 -0.99
C LEU A 32 -40.91 5.17 -1.74
N THR A 33 -40.66 5.58 -2.99
CA THR A 33 -39.48 5.13 -3.75
C THR A 33 -38.18 5.52 -3.06
N ARG A 34 -38.09 6.75 -2.50
CA ARG A 34 -36.90 7.22 -1.77
C ARG A 34 -36.66 6.45 -0.47
N LEU A 35 -37.74 6.02 0.19
CA LEU A 35 -37.72 5.18 1.39
C LEU A 35 -37.47 3.69 1.09
N GLY A 36 -37.26 3.30 -0.17
CA GLY A 36 -37.05 1.90 -0.57
C GLY A 36 -38.31 1.04 -0.56
N ARG A 37 -39.50 1.61 -0.32
CA ARG A 37 -40.80 0.92 -0.29
C ARG A 37 -41.36 0.72 -1.70
N HIS A 38 -40.58 0.05 -2.55
CA HIS A 38 -40.83 -0.03 -3.99
C HIS A 38 -42.14 -0.73 -4.37
N ARG A 39 -42.51 -1.80 -3.66
CA ARG A 39 -43.77 -2.53 -3.93
C ARG A 39 -44.99 -1.66 -3.66
N GLU A 40 -44.95 -0.89 -2.59
CA GLU A 40 -46.04 0.01 -2.19
C GLU A 40 -46.12 1.23 -3.13
N ALA A 41 -44.98 1.77 -3.55
CA ALA A 41 -44.93 2.82 -4.56
C ALA A 41 -45.58 2.38 -5.89
N LEU A 42 -45.35 1.14 -6.32
CA LEU A 42 -45.95 0.58 -7.53
C LEU A 42 -47.43 0.21 -7.35
N ALA A 43 -47.83 -0.28 -6.16
CA ALA A 43 -49.23 -0.54 -5.85
C ALA A 43 -50.04 0.78 -5.89
N LEU A 44 -49.51 1.83 -5.25
CA LEU A 44 -50.11 3.16 -5.29
C LEU A 44 -50.25 3.69 -6.73
N LEU A 45 -49.25 3.44 -7.58
CA LEU A 45 -49.30 3.81 -9.00
C LEU A 45 -50.38 3.06 -9.79
N ARG A 46 -50.58 1.77 -9.49
CA ARG A 46 -51.60 0.92 -10.11
C ARG A 46 -53.00 1.33 -9.70
N ASP A 47 -53.18 1.68 -8.44
CA ASP A 47 -54.49 2.00 -7.86
C ASP A 47 -54.98 3.41 -8.31
N GLY A 48 -54.12 4.19 -8.98
CA GLY A 48 -54.48 5.42 -9.70
C GLY A 48 -54.43 6.70 -8.87
N ASP A 49 -54.35 7.84 -9.54
CA ASP A 49 -54.53 9.16 -8.91
C ASP A 49 -56.05 9.44 -8.83
N PRO A 50 -56.63 9.70 -7.65
CA PRO A 50 -58.05 10.02 -7.53
C PRO A 50 -58.45 11.34 -8.24
N TYR A 51 -57.50 12.20 -8.66
CA TYR A 51 -57.75 13.43 -9.42
C TYR A 51 -56.83 13.56 -10.66
N PRO A 52 -57.34 13.76 -11.89
CA PRO A 52 -56.48 13.98 -13.07
C PRO A 52 -56.03 15.45 -13.23
N PRO A 53 -54.77 15.76 -13.69
CA PRO A 53 -53.49 15.03 -13.61
C PRO A 53 -52.37 15.83 -12.85
N PRO A 54 -51.25 15.23 -12.35
CA PRO A 54 -50.15 14.80 -13.23
C PRO A 54 -49.42 13.52 -12.79
N HIS A 55 -49.75 12.40 -13.43
CA HIS A 55 -48.98 11.15 -13.34
C HIS A 55 -47.54 11.24 -13.87
N ALA A 56 -47.21 12.22 -14.74
CA ALA A 56 -45.90 12.33 -15.40
C ALA A 56 -44.74 12.40 -14.39
N LEU A 57 -44.91 13.13 -13.28
CA LEU A 57 -43.90 13.29 -12.23
C LEU A 57 -43.65 12.01 -11.40
N ALA A 58 -44.57 11.05 -11.45
CA ALA A 58 -44.45 9.77 -10.75
C ALA A 58 -43.81 8.68 -11.61
N LEU A 59 -43.81 8.82 -12.94
CA LEU A 59 -43.26 7.82 -13.86
C LEU A 59 -41.76 7.54 -13.63
N PRO A 60 -40.87 8.54 -13.43
CA PRO A 60 -39.46 8.26 -13.14
C PRO A 60 -39.28 7.44 -11.86
N ALA A 61 -40.06 7.73 -10.82
CA ALA A 61 -40.02 6.99 -9.55
C ALA A 61 -40.56 5.56 -9.69
N ALA A 62 -41.53 5.35 -10.57
CA ALA A 62 -42.02 4.02 -10.92
C ALA A 62 -40.95 3.20 -11.67
N VAL A 63 -40.24 3.82 -12.63
CA VAL A 63 -39.12 3.17 -13.33
C VAL A 63 -38.03 2.75 -12.34
N ILE A 64 -37.64 3.63 -11.41
CA ILE A 64 -36.65 3.33 -10.37
C ILE A 64 -37.13 2.14 -9.51
N SER A 65 -38.39 2.13 -9.07
CA SER A 65 -38.96 1.04 -8.28
C SER A 65 -39.03 -0.29 -9.05
N CYS A 66 -39.40 -0.27 -10.34
CA CYS A 66 -39.35 -1.46 -11.19
C CYS A 66 -37.91 -1.98 -11.35
N THR A 67 -36.93 -1.08 -11.48
CA THR A 67 -35.51 -1.45 -11.58
C THR A 67 -35.02 -2.13 -10.30
N ALA A 68 -35.33 -1.54 -9.14
CA ALA A 68 -34.94 -2.07 -7.83
C ALA A 68 -35.54 -3.45 -7.54
N LEU A 69 -36.72 -3.75 -8.10
CA LEU A 69 -37.38 -5.04 -8.02
C LEU A 69 -37.03 -6.00 -9.18
N SER A 70 -36.09 -5.61 -10.05
CA SER A 70 -35.69 -6.39 -11.24
C SER A 70 -36.86 -6.76 -12.17
N LEU A 71 -37.77 -5.80 -12.42
CA LEU A 71 -38.97 -5.96 -13.24
C LEU A 71 -38.82 -5.28 -14.63
N PRO A 72 -38.16 -5.92 -15.62
CA PRO A 72 -37.95 -5.33 -16.94
C PRO A 72 -39.25 -5.11 -17.73
N SER A 73 -40.27 -5.94 -17.51
CA SER A 73 -41.59 -5.78 -18.12
C SER A 73 -42.30 -4.51 -17.64
N GLY A 74 -42.21 -4.20 -16.34
CA GLY A 74 -42.74 -2.96 -15.77
C GLY A 74 -42.07 -1.72 -16.33
N VAL A 75 -40.74 -1.75 -16.51
CA VAL A 75 -39.99 -0.66 -17.16
C VAL A 75 -40.46 -0.46 -18.61
N ALA A 76 -40.66 -1.54 -19.37
CA ALA A 76 -41.14 -1.46 -20.75
C ALA A 76 -42.58 -0.92 -20.85
N GLN A 77 -43.47 -1.29 -19.92
CA GLN A 77 -44.83 -0.76 -19.85
C GLN A 77 -44.83 0.75 -19.57
N ILE A 78 -43.99 1.22 -18.64
CA ILE A 78 -43.87 2.65 -18.32
C ILE A 78 -43.27 3.42 -19.51
N GLN A 79 -42.30 2.84 -20.23
CA GLN A 79 -41.76 3.43 -21.45
C GLN A 79 -42.86 3.58 -22.53
N ALA A 80 -43.66 2.54 -22.77
CA ALA A 80 -44.79 2.60 -23.72
C ALA A 80 -45.83 3.68 -23.33
N LEU A 81 -46.13 3.79 -22.03
CA LEU A 81 -47.00 4.85 -21.50
C LEU A 81 -46.40 6.25 -21.73
N GLY A 82 -45.07 6.39 -21.60
CA GLY A 82 -44.34 7.61 -21.91
C GLY A 82 -44.52 8.08 -23.36
N TYR A 83 -44.40 7.17 -24.35
CA TYR A 83 -44.67 7.48 -25.75
C TYR A 83 -46.13 7.86 -25.99
N LYS A 84 -47.08 7.08 -25.43
CA LYS A 84 -48.52 7.34 -25.59
C LYS A 84 -48.92 8.74 -25.10
N ARG A 85 -48.18 9.29 -24.13
CA ARG A 85 -48.41 10.62 -23.54
C ARG A 85 -47.55 11.73 -24.15
N GLY A 86 -46.75 11.44 -25.18
CA GLY A 86 -45.84 12.42 -25.80
C GLY A 86 -44.69 12.89 -24.89
N LEU A 87 -44.38 12.15 -23.83
CA LEU A 87 -43.31 12.47 -22.88
C LEU A 87 -41.93 12.01 -23.39
N LEU A 88 -41.91 10.99 -24.23
CA LEU A 88 -40.71 10.41 -24.85
C LEU A 88 -40.73 10.68 -26.37
N PRO A 89 -39.55 10.76 -27.01
CA PRO A 89 -38.22 10.43 -26.49
C PRO A 89 -37.46 11.57 -25.79
N SER A 90 -37.90 12.83 -25.91
CA SER A 90 -37.11 13.99 -25.42
C SER A 90 -37.88 15.06 -24.63
N SER A 91 -39.20 14.94 -24.48
CA SER A 91 -40.03 15.95 -23.80
C SER A 91 -39.87 15.95 -22.27
N ASP A 92 -39.58 14.80 -21.66
CA ASP A 92 -39.35 14.65 -20.21
C ASP A 92 -37.96 14.06 -19.92
N ALA A 93 -37.03 14.93 -19.50
CA ALA A 93 -35.65 14.56 -19.21
C ALA A 93 -35.49 13.60 -18.02
N TYR A 94 -36.39 13.67 -17.04
CA TYR A 94 -36.31 12.85 -15.82
C TYR A 94 -36.77 11.42 -16.11
N LEU A 95 -37.86 11.27 -16.87
CA LEU A 95 -38.33 9.97 -17.33
C LEU A 95 -37.31 9.30 -18.25
N LEU A 96 -36.75 10.06 -19.19
CA LEU A 96 -35.69 9.60 -20.08
C LEU A 96 -34.46 9.10 -19.31
N SER A 97 -33.94 9.90 -18.36
CA SER A 97 -32.79 9.52 -17.54
C SER A 97 -33.04 8.26 -16.71
N ALA A 98 -34.23 8.17 -16.09
CA ALA A 98 -34.62 6.99 -15.32
C ALA A 98 -34.67 5.72 -16.18
N LEU A 99 -35.23 5.82 -17.41
CA LEU A 99 -35.30 4.70 -18.35
C LEU A 99 -33.92 4.29 -18.85
N LEU A 100 -33.04 5.24 -19.22
CA LEU A 100 -31.67 4.94 -19.64
C LEU A 100 -30.88 4.24 -18.52
N SER A 101 -30.93 4.79 -17.31
CA SER A 101 -30.25 4.19 -16.15
C SER A 101 -30.82 2.81 -15.80
N SER A 102 -32.15 2.65 -15.87
CA SER A 102 -32.84 1.37 -15.64
C SER A 102 -32.41 0.31 -16.65
N HIS A 103 -32.45 0.63 -17.95
CA HIS A 103 -32.03 -0.31 -18.99
C HIS A 103 -30.56 -0.70 -18.84
N SER A 104 -29.69 0.24 -18.46
CA SER A 104 -28.30 -0.09 -18.11
C SER A 104 -28.19 -1.01 -16.90
N ARG A 105 -28.87 -0.73 -15.78
CA ARG A 105 -28.82 -1.59 -14.57
C ARG A 105 -29.38 -2.99 -14.80
N LEU A 106 -30.37 -3.13 -15.67
CA LEU A 106 -30.97 -4.43 -16.05
C LEU A 106 -30.20 -5.16 -17.17
N GLY A 107 -29.05 -4.65 -17.61
CA GLY A 107 -28.23 -5.28 -18.66
C GLY A 107 -28.77 -5.11 -20.09
N HIS A 108 -29.84 -4.34 -20.29
CA HIS A 108 -30.47 -4.08 -21.59
C HIS A 108 -29.85 -2.87 -22.31
N LEU A 109 -28.52 -2.83 -22.42
CA LEU A 109 -27.78 -1.72 -23.03
C LEU A 109 -28.28 -1.37 -24.45
N ARG A 110 -28.65 -2.37 -25.27
CA ARG A 110 -29.19 -2.13 -26.62
C ARG A 110 -30.45 -1.27 -26.62
N ARG A 111 -31.36 -1.48 -25.68
CA ARG A 111 -32.59 -0.68 -25.54
C ARG A 111 -32.29 0.75 -25.11
N ALA A 112 -31.28 0.92 -24.24
CA ALA A 112 -30.83 2.26 -23.84
C ALA A 112 -30.22 3.03 -25.04
N HIS A 113 -29.46 2.35 -25.91
CA HIS A 113 -28.92 2.97 -27.13
C HIS A 113 -30.02 3.34 -28.13
N GLN A 114 -30.98 2.44 -28.36
CA GLN A 114 -32.14 2.72 -29.21
C GLN A 114 -32.92 3.96 -28.75
N LEU A 115 -33.14 4.11 -27.45
CA LEU A 115 -33.84 5.26 -26.89
C LEU A 115 -33.10 6.58 -27.18
N LEU A 116 -31.76 6.59 -27.22
CA LEU A 116 -30.97 7.75 -27.64
C LEU A 116 -30.99 7.95 -29.17
N ASP A 117 -31.03 6.87 -29.95
CA ASP A 117 -31.13 6.93 -31.42
C ASP A 117 -32.45 7.54 -31.91
N GLU A 118 -33.53 7.33 -31.16
CA GLU A 118 -34.85 7.89 -31.44
C GLU A 118 -34.99 9.37 -31.05
N MET A 119 -34.03 9.94 -30.29
CA MET A 119 -34.10 11.34 -29.87
C MET A 119 -33.82 12.30 -31.03
N PRO A 120 -34.65 13.35 -31.23
CA PRO A 120 -34.36 14.39 -32.20
C PRO A 120 -33.28 15.33 -31.64
N LEU A 121 -32.01 14.98 -31.85
CA LEU A 121 -30.87 15.64 -31.20
C LEU A 121 -30.82 17.15 -31.48
N ALA A 122 -31.19 17.59 -32.68
CA ALA A 122 -31.12 19.01 -33.07
C ALA A 122 -32.18 19.90 -32.39
N SER A 123 -33.33 19.34 -31.99
CA SER A 123 -34.44 20.10 -31.38
C SER A 123 -34.59 19.85 -29.88
N THR A 124 -33.80 18.93 -29.31
CA THR A 124 -33.85 18.59 -27.89
C THR A 124 -33.07 19.63 -27.06
N PRO A 125 -33.60 20.08 -25.90
CA PRO A 125 -32.88 20.99 -25.01
C PRO A 125 -31.49 20.46 -24.62
N PRO A 126 -30.45 21.31 -24.57
CA PRO A 126 -29.08 20.88 -24.23
C PRO A 126 -28.96 20.15 -22.89
N THR A 127 -29.78 20.52 -21.90
CA THR A 127 -29.82 19.88 -20.58
C THR A 127 -30.31 18.44 -20.64
N THR A 128 -31.39 18.19 -21.40
CA THR A 128 -31.94 16.85 -21.65
C THR A 128 -30.96 15.97 -22.40
N LEU A 129 -30.30 16.52 -23.43
CA LEU A 129 -29.24 15.82 -24.17
C LEU A 129 -28.10 15.40 -23.24
N ARG A 130 -27.58 16.34 -22.44
CA ARG A 130 -26.50 16.06 -21.49
C ARG A 130 -26.87 14.95 -20.52
N THR A 131 -28.06 14.99 -19.93
CA THR A 131 -28.52 13.95 -19.00
C THR A 131 -28.65 12.58 -19.68
N ALA A 132 -29.15 12.54 -20.93
CA ALA A 132 -29.28 11.31 -21.70
C ALA A 132 -27.90 10.68 -21.99
N PHE A 133 -26.97 11.48 -22.51
CA PHE A 133 -25.60 11.04 -22.77
C PHE A 133 -24.88 10.60 -21.50
N ASN A 134 -24.95 11.37 -20.40
CA ASN A 134 -24.33 11.00 -19.12
C ASN A 134 -24.88 9.67 -18.59
N SER A 135 -26.20 9.46 -18.65
CA SER A 135 -26.84 8.21 -18.20
C SER A 135 -26.31 6.99 -18.97
N LEU A 136 -26.08 7.13 -20.28
CA LEU A 136 -25.53 6.06 -21.11
C LEU A 136 -24.03 5.84 -20.89
N ILE A 137 -23.23 6.91 -20.76
CA ILE A 137 -21.79 6.80 -20.48
C ILE A 137 -21.58 6.09 -19.14
N SER A 138 -22.33 6.48 -18.08
CA SER A 138 -22.31 5.79 -16.79
C SER A 138 -22.79 4.34 -16.90
N GLY A 139 -23.81 4.08 -17.71
CA GLY A 139 -24.27 2.73 -18.02
C GLY A 139 -23.18 1.84 -18.62
N CYS A 140 -22.47 2.33 -19.64
CA CYS A 140 -21.35 1.62 -20.26
C CYS A 140 -20.19 1.41 -19.28
N ALA A 141 -19.90 2.40 -18.43
CA ALA A 141 -18.84 2.31 -17.42
C ALA A 141 -19.16 1.24 -16.36
N MET A 142 -20.41 1.13 -15.91
CA MET A 142 -20.85 0.08 -14.97
C MET A 142 -20.64 -1.34 -15.51
N HIS A 143 -20.76 -1.53 -16.83
CA HIS A 143 -20.52 -2.82 -17.50
C HIS A 143 -19.07 -3.03 -17.95
N ALA A 144 -18.14 -2.18 -17.49
CA ALA A 144 -16.73 -2.23 -17.86
C ALA A 144 -16.48 -2.20 -19.39
N LEU A 145 -17.25 -1.38 -20.12
CA LEU A 145 -17.15 -1.20 -21.58
C LEU A 145 -16.51 0.15 -21.94
N PRO A 146 -15.18 0.33 -21.74
CA PRO A 146 -14.54 1.64 -21.93
C PRO A 146 -14.65 2.16 -23.36
N ALA A 147 -14.49 1.30 -24.37
CA ALA A 147 -14.61 1.69 -25.78
C ALA A 147 -16.00 2.29 -26.11
N ALA A 148 -17.07 1.72 -25.52
CA ALA A 148 -18.43 2.22 -25.68
C ALA A 148 -18.61 3.57 -25.00
N CYS A 149 -18.04 3.79 -23.81
CA CYS A 149 -18.05 5.11 -23.15
C CYS A 149 -17.49 6.21 -24.06
N PHE A 150 -16.33 5.97 -24.69
CA PHE A 150 -15.71 6.94 -25.59
C PHE A 150 -16.48 7.09 -26.92
N ALA A 151 -17.11 6.04 -27.44
CA ALA A 151 -17.97 6.14 -28.62
C ALA A 151 -19.17 7.06 -28.36
N ILE A 152 -19.85 6.89 -27.22
CA ILE A 152 -20.97 7.74 -26.82
C ILE A 152 -20.50 9.18 -26.55
N PHE A 153 -19.34 9.36 -25.92
CA PHE A 153 -18.77 10.71 -25.72
C PHE A 153 -18.43 11.42 -27.04
N ARG A 154 -17.90 10.72 -28.04
CA ARG A 154 -17.68 11.31 -29.37
C ARG A 154 -19.00 11.73 -30.02
N ARG A 155 -20.04 10.90 -29.91
CA ARG A 155 -21.38 11.24 -30.41
C ARG A 155 -21.97 12.44 -29.69
N MET A 156 -21.81 12.54 -28.37
CA MET A 156 -22.21 13.70 -27.56
C MET A 156 -21.58 14.98 -28.10
N ARG A 157 -20.26 14.96 -28.37
CA ARG A 157 -19.54 16.10 -28.94
C ARG A 157 -19.98 16.43 -30.36
N ALA A 158 -20.20 15.42 -31.21
CA ALA A 158 -20.66 15.62 -32.59
C ALA A 158 -22.08 16.21 -32.64
N ALA A 159 -22.93 15.88 -31.67
CA ALA A 159 -24.27 16.44 -31.52
C ALA A 159 -24.28 17.86 -30.90
N GLY A 160 -23.12 18.43 -30.54
CA GLY A 160 -23.03 19.73 -29.88
C GLY A 160 -23.59 19.75 -28.45
N ALA A 161 -23.79 18.59 -27.83
CA ALA A 161 -24.31 18.51 -26.46
C ALA A 161 -23.22 18.92 -25.44
N PRO A 162 -23.54 19.78 -24.45
CA PRO A 162 -22.58 20.21 -23.45
C PRO A 162 -22.25 19.05 -22.50
N PHE A 163 -20.96 18.86 -22.21
CA PHE A 163 -20.50 17.92 -21.17
C PHE A 163 -20.12 18.65 -19.89
N ASP A 164 -20.11 17.94 -18.78
CA ASP A 164 -19.85 18.49 -17.44
C ASP A 164 -18.92 17.58 -16.63
N ALA A 165 -18.72 17.92 -15.35
CA ALA A 165 -17.92 17.13 -14.43
C ALA A 165 -18.41 15.68 -14.30
N VAL A 166 -19.72 15.42 -14.35
CA VAL A 166 -20.27 14.05 -14.28
C VAL A 166 -19.81 13.21 -15.48
N THR A 167 -19.76 13.82 -16.67
CA THR A 167 -19.21 13.18 -17.87
C THR A 167 -17.74 12.78 -17.65
N LEU A 168 -16.91 13.72 -17.17
CA LEU A 168 -15.47 13.48 -16.97
C LEU A 168 -15.17 12.51 -15.83
N MET A 169 -15.88 12.60 -14.71
CA MET A 169 -15.77 11.65 -13.59
C MET A 169 -16.05 10.21 -14.02
N THR A 170 -16.88 10.01 -15.04
CA THR A 170 -17.16 8.68 -15.59
C THR A 170 -16.10 8.24 -16.61
N LEU A 171 -15.65 9.16 -17.47
CA LEU A 171 -14.69 8.86 -18.54
C LEU A 171 -13.25 8.67 -18.03
N VAL A 172 -12.80 9.49 -17.08
CA VAL A 172 -11.41 9.50 -16.59
C VAL A 172 -11.02 8.15 -15.97
N PRO A 173 -11.82 7.52 -15.07
CA PRO A 173 -11.51 6.19 -14.54
C PRO A 173 -11.56 5.08 -15.59
N ALA A 174 -12.44 5.20 -16.59
CA ALA A 174 -12.59 4.24 -17.69
C ALA A 174 -11.59 4.45 -18.83
N ALA A 175 -10.77 5.50 -18.77
CA ALA A 175 -9.88 5.87 -19.86
C ALA A 175 -8.69 4.89 -19.99
N PRO A 176 -8.35 4.48 -21.22
CA PRO A 176 -7.07 3.82 -21.44
C PRO A 176 -5.94 4.79 -21.10
N HIS A 177 -4.76 4.23 -20.82
CA HIS A 177 -3.70 5.02 -20.22
C HIS A 177 -3.26 6.22 -21.07
N THR A 178 -3.27 6.04 -22.39
CA THR A 178 -2.90 7.06 -23.37
C THR A 178 -3.90 8.22 -23.47
N ALA A 179 -5.16 8.02 -23.07
CA ALA A 179 -6.23 9.01 -23.20
C ALA A 179 -6.37 9.93 -21.97
N VAL A 180 -5.86 9.54 -20.80
CA VAL A 180 -5.99 10.34 -19.56
C VAL A 180 -5.41 11.76 -19.72
N PRO A 181 -4.19 11.97 -20.27
CA PRO A 181 -3.67 13.33 -20.49
C PRO A 181 -4.52 14.17 -21.43
N GLN A 182 -5.16 13.55 -22.43
CA GLN A 182 -6.06 14.26 -23.36
C GLN A 182 -7.34 14.71 -22.67
N LEU A 183 -7.92 13.86 -21.83
CA LEU A 183 -9.08 14.21 -21.00
C LEU A 183 -8.73 15.28 -19.96
N HIS A 184 -7.55 15.20 -19.35
CA HIS A 184 -7.06 16.23 -18.43
C HIS A 184 -6.90 17.58 -19.15
N ALA A 185 -6.24 17.61 -20.32
CA ALA A 185 -6.12 18.83 -21.11
C ALA A 185 -7.49 19.39 -21.55
N LEU A 186 -8.45 18.52 -21.87
CA LEU A 186 -9.83 18.93 -22.18
C LEU A 186 -10.53 19.54 -20.96
N ALA A 187 -10.35 18.94 -19.77
CA ALA A 187 -10.87 19.47 -18.52
C ALA A 187 -10.28 20.86 -18.21
N GLY A 188 -8.98 21.04 -18.43
CA GLY A 188 -8.31 22.35 -18.28
C GLY A 188 -8.87 23.40 -19.22
N LYS A 189 -9.02 23.08 -20.51
CA LYS A 189 -9.58 24.00 -21.52
C LYS A 189 -11.03 24.41 -21.25
N THR A 190 -11.79 23.57 -20.55
CA THR A 190 -13.21 23.83 -20.24
C THR A 190 -13.43 24.37 -18.83
N GLY A 191 -12.36 24.57 -18.04
CA GLY A 191 -12.44 25.00 -16.64
C GLY A 191 -12.87 23.91 -15.66
N LEU A 192 -13.30 22.73 -16.14
CA LEU A 192 -13.75 21.62 -15.31
C LEU A 192 -12.62 20.99 -14.47
N ALA A 193 -11.35 21.21 -14.82
CA ALA A 193 -10.21 20.75 -14.02
C ALA A 193 -10.13 21.43 -12.64
N ALA A 194 -10.72 22.63 -12.49
CA ALA A 194 -10.78 23.33 -11.20
C ALA A 194 -11.85 22.77 -10.25
N GLU A 195 -12.79 21.95 -10.75
CA GLU A 195 -13.78 21.29 -9.91
C GLU A 195 -13.14 20.16 -9.09
N THR A 196 -13.33 20.20 -7.77
CA THR A 196 -12.72 19.27 -6.80
C THR A 196 -12.96 17.80 -7.17
N THR A 197 -14.15 17.46 -7.64
CA THR A 197 -14.50 16.08 -7.97
C THR A 197 -13.75 15.55 -9.20
N VAL A 198 -13.59 16.37 -10.24
CA VAL A 198 -12.82 16.02 -11.45
C VAL A 198 -11.33 15.92 -11.11
N ALA A 199 -10.80 16.87 -10.34
CA ALA A 199 -9.42 16.85 -9.88
C ALA A 199 -9.13 15.59 -9.04
N ASN A 200 -10.01 15.22 -8.10
CA ASN A 200 -9.88 14.01 -7.30
C ASN A 200 -9.86 12.72 -8.15
N CYS A 201 -10.72 12.65 -9.18
CA CYS A 201 -10.68 11.55 -10.15
C CYS A 201 -9.35 11.49 -10.91
N LEU A 202 -8.82 12.64 -11.35
CA LEU A 202 -7.53 12.73 -12.04
C LEU A 202 -6.37 12.30 -11.13
N ILE A 203 -6.32 12.78 -9.88
CA ILE A 203 -5.32 12.38 -8.88
C ILE A 203 -5.34 10.86 -8.70
N SER A 204 -6.51 10.26 -8.49
CA SER A 204 -6.64 8.80 -8.30
C SER A 204 -6.18 7.98 -9.51
N VAL A 205 -6.45 8.45 -10.74
CA VAL A 205 -6.00 7.76 -11.96
C VAL A 205 -4.50 7.93 -12.19
N TYR A 206 -3.95 9.12 -11.93
CA TYR A 206 -2.51 9.37 -12.05
C TYR A 206 -1.70 8.65 -10.97
N ALA A 207 -2.23 8.55 -9.73
CA ALA A 207 -1.59 7.87 -8.60
C ALA A 207 -1.17 6.43 -8.94
N ARG A 208 -2.00 5.72 -9.72
CA ARG A 208 -1.72 4.36 -10.21
C ARG A 208 -0.52 4.25 -11.14
N ARG A 209 0.01 5.35 -11.65
CA ARG A 209 1.19 5.40 -12.54
C ARG A 209 2.42 6.02 -11.90
N GLY A 210 2.25 6.63 -10.74
CA GLY A 210 3.29 7.39 -10.08
C GLY A 210 2.73 8.63 -9.41
N ALA A 211 3.37 9.03 -8.32
CA ALA A 211 2.87 10.10 -7.48
C ALA A 211 3.08 11.50 -8.07
N GLY A 212 4.04 11.69 -8.99
CA GLY A 212 4.42 13.02 -9.50
C GLY A 212 3.29 13.74 -10.25
N LEU A 213 2.61 13.08 -11.18
CA LEU A 213 1.47 13.68 -11.89
C LEU A 213 0.26 13.89 -10.97
N ALA A 214 0.05 12.98 -10.01
CA ALA A 214 -1.00 13.13 -9.01
C ALA A 214 -0.73 14.35 -8.10
N ARG A 215 0.53 14.57 -7.70
CA ARG A 215 0.98 15.74 -6.95
C ARG A 215 0.77 17.03 -7.74
N GLN A 216 1.12 17.02 -9.02
CA GLN A 216 0.93 18.19 -9.87
C GLN A 216 -0.53 18.63 -9.92
N VAL A 217 -1.46 17.70 -10.19
CA VAL A 217 -2.90 18.02 -10.21
C VAL A 217 -3.35 18.57 -8.86
N PHE A 218 -2.90 17.96 -7.76
CA PHE A 218 -3.23 18.42 -6.40
C PHE A 218 -2.71 19.84 -6.11
N ASP A 219 -1.47 20.14 -6.51
CA ASP A 219 -0.87 21.46 -6.28
C ASP A 219 -1.51 22.55 -7.18
N GLU A 220 -2.02 22.18 -8.36
CA GLU A 220 -2.81 23.07 -9.23
C GLU A 220 -4.22 23.36 -8.69
N MET A 221 -4.77 22.51 -7.81
CA MET A 221 -6.07 22.78 -7.17
C MET A 221 -6.00 24.02 -6.27
N PRO A 222 -7.01 24.91 -6.29
CA PRO A 222 -7.13 25.98 -5.32
C PRO A 222 -7.10 25.46 -3.89
N VAL A 223 -6.33 26.09 -3.00
CA VAL A 223 -6.17 25.62 -1.60
C VAL A 223 -7.53 25.48 -0.90
N ALA A 224 -8.44 26.45 -1.10
CA ALA A 224 -9.77 26.44 -0.51
C ALA A 224 -10.70 25.32 -1.02
N SER A 225 -10.38 24.68 -2.15
CA SER A 225 -11.20 23.60 -2.73
C SER A 225 -10.65 22.20 -2.44
N ARG A 226 -9.50 22.09 -1.77
CA ARG A 226 -8.88 20.81 -1.38
C ARG A 226 -9.63 20.24 -0.18
N ASP A 227 -10.30 19.12 -0.38
CA ASP A 227 -11.06 18.41 0.64
C ASP A 227 -10.31 17.17 1.15
N LEU A 228 -10.89 16.47 2.12
CA LEU A 228 -10.31 15.24 2.67
C LEU A 228 -10.01 14.19 1.58
N VAL A 229 -10.83 14.14 0.52
CA VAL A 229 -10.66 13.17 -0.58
C VAL A 229 -9.41 13.52 -1.41
N SER A 230 -9.17 14.79 -1.71
CA SER A 230 -7.98 15.21 -2.46
C SER A 230 -6.69 14.92 -1.67
N TRP A 231 -6.67 15.25 -0.37
CA TRP A 231 -5.58 14.96 0.54
C TRP A 231 -5.31 13.45 0.67
N ASN A 232 -6.36 12.65 0.89
CA ASN A 232 -6.23 11.19 0.99
C ASN A 232 -5.71 10.57 -0.30
N ALA A 233 -6.19 11.04 -1.45
CA ALA A 233 -5.74 10.55 -2.75
C ALA A 233 -4.24 10.82 -2.97
N VAL A 234 -3.77 12.04 -2.70
CA VAL A 234 -2.35 12.39 -2.92
C VAL A 234 -1.44 11.73 -1.87
N ILE A 235 -1.83 11.68 -0.59
CA ILE A 235 -1.04 11.02 0.47
C ILE A 235 -0.93 9.52 0.21
N SER A 236 -2.04 8.86 -0.15
CA SER A 236 -2.03 7.43 -0.47
C SER A 236 -1.20 7.14 -1.71
N ALA A 237 -1.25 8.01 -2.73
CA ALA A 237 -0.43 7.87 -3.92
C ALA A 237 1.07 7.88 -3.59
N HIS A 238 1.54 8.82 -2.77
CA HIS A 238 2.95 8.88 -2.40
C HIS A 238 3.36 7.70 -1.51
N ALA A 239 2.53 7.35 -0.52
CA ALA A 239 2.80 6.23 0.38
C ALA A 239 2.90 4.89 -0.38
N GLN A 240 1.99 4.62 -1.32
CA GLN A 240 1.98 3.40 -2.12
C GLN A 240 3.14 3.31 -3.12
N ASN A 241 3.66 4.45 -3.58
CA ASN A 241 4.82 4.51 -4.47
C ASN A 241 6.16 4.58 -3.72
N GLY A 242 6.18 4.34 -2.40
CA GLY A 242 7.41 4.31 -1.59
C GLY A 242 8.02 5.69 -1.30
N LEU A 243 7.32 6.78 -1.63
CA LEU A 243 7.77 8.16 -1.43
C LEU A 243 7.43 8.62 -0.01
N ALA A 244 8.08 7.99 0.96
CA ALA A 244 7.76 8.18 2.37
C ALA A 244 8.01 9.62 2.85
N VAL A 245 9.07 10.28 2.38
CA VAL A 245 9.41 11.66 2.76
C VAL A 245 8.32 12.63 2.30
N ASP A 246 7.91 12.53 1.03
CA ASP A 246 6.85 13.36 0.46
C ASP A 246 5.50 13.13 1.14
N THR A 247 5.23 11.90 1.60
CA THR A 247 4.03 11.59 2.38
C THR A 247 4.01 12.39 3.69
N LEU A 248 5.14 12.47 4.39
CA LEU A 248 5.24 13.23 5.65
C LEU A 248 5.20 14.74 5.41
N ASP A 249 5.78 15.23 4.30
CA ASP A 249 5.63 16.63 3.86
C ASP A 249 4.15 16.98 3.62
N LEU A 250 3.44 16.16 2.84
CA LEU A 250 2.02 16.33 2.56
C LEU A 250 1.17 16.33 3.83
N TYR A 251 1.46 15.42 4.77
CA TYR A 251 0.79 15.41 6.06
C TYR A 251 1.07 16.67 6.88
N GLY A 252 2.32 17.16 6.87
CA GLY A 252 2.69 18.44 7.48
C GLY A 252 1.91 19.61 6.88
N ARG A 253 1.79 19.66 5.54
CA ARG A 253 0.99 20.67 4.83
C ARG A 253 -0.50 20.58 5.17
N MET A 254 -1.06 19.37 5.21
CA MET A 254 -2.46 19.13 5.60
C MET A 254 -2.74 19.60 7.03
N ARG A 255 -1.82 19.35 7.98
CA ARG A 255 -1.94 19.83 9.38
C ARG A 255 -1.61 21.32 9.55
N GLY A 256 -1.02 21.94 8.53
CA GLY A 256 -0.62 23.34 8.51
C GLY A 256 -1.65 24.26 7.87
N HIS A 257 -1.17 25.35 7.28
CA HIS A 257 -2.00 26.38 6.67
C HIS A 257 -2.77 25.89 5.43
N ASP A 258 -2.23 24.92 4.68
CA ASP A 258 -2.84 24.44 3.43
C ASP A 258 -4.08 23.56 3.65
N GLY A 259 -4.25 22.98 4.84
CA GLY A 259 -5.35 22.06 5.17
C GLY A 259 -6.29 22.57 6.26
N VAL A 260 -6.39 23.89 6.44
CA VAL A 260 -7.31 24.50 7.42
C VAL A 260 -8.73 23.98 7.19
N GLY A 261 -9.33 23.39 8.23
CA GLY A 261 -10.67 22.82 8.19
C GLY A 261 -10.75 21.37 7.69
N VAL A 262 -9.62 20.75 7.33
CA VAL A 262 -9.55 19.34 6.93
C VAL A 262 -8.85 18.53 8.01
N GLU A 263 -9.59 17.64 8.68
CA GLU A 263 -9.04 16.76 9.70
C GLU A 263 -8.63 15.40 9.10
N PRO A 264 -7.43 14.89 9.41
CA PRO A 264 -6.99 13.56 9.00
C PRO A 264 -7.94 12.46 9.48
N ASP A 265 -8.21 11.50 8.59
CA ASP A 265 -9.02 10.31 8.88
C ASP A 265 -8.16 9.04 8.91
N ALA A 266 -8.81 7.88 9.08
CA ALA A 266 -8.10 6.61 9.14
C ALA A 266 -7.24 6.32 7.88
N VAL A 267 -7.70 6.73 6.69
CA VAL A 267 -6.96 6.52 5.44
C VAL A 267 -5.70 7.38 5.44
N THR A 268 -5.82 8.66 5.83
CA THR A 268 -4.66 9.55 5.97
C THR A 268 -3.63 8.93 6.91
N LEU A 269 -4.06 8.56 8.12
CA LEU A 269 -3.15 8.18 9.20
C LEU A 269 -2.46 6.84 8.93
N VAL A 270 -3.13 5.90 8.25
CA VAL A 270 -2.51 4.63 7.82
C VAL A 270 -1.38 4.88 6.84
N GLY A 271 -1.58 5.75 5.83
CA GLY A 271 -0.55 6.11 4.87
C GLY A 271 0.65 6.78 5.54
N VAL A 272 0.38 7.73 6.44
CA VAL A 272 1.42 8.44 7.21
C VAL A 272 2.20 7.49 8.11
N LEU A 273 1.53 6.62 8.88
CA LEU A 273 2.18 5.64 9.74
C LEU A 273 3.04 4.64 8.96
N SER A 274 2.59 4.22 7.77
CA SER A 274 3.38 3.37 6.88
C SER A 274 4.68 4.07 6.45
N SER A 275 4.60 5.35 6.05
CA SER A 275 5.77 6.16 5.70
C SER A 275 6.68 6.43 6.91
N CYS A 276 6.11 6.68 8.09
CA CYS A 276 6.86 6.74 9.35
C CYS A 276 7.58 5.42 9.63
N ALA A 277 6.93 4.28 9.44
CA ALA A 277 7.53 2.96 9.62
C ALA A 277 8.69 2.75 8.63
N HIS A 278 8.56 3.20 7.39
CA HIS A 278 9.62 3.08 6.39
C HIS A 278 10.83 3.97 6.68
N LEU A 279 10.63 5.21 7.11
CA LEU A 279 11.73 6.13 7.47
C LEU A 279 12.23 5.97 8.90
N GLY A 280 11.48 5.21 9.71
CA GLY A 280 11.46 5.24 11.17
C GLY A 280 11.42 6.64 11.79
N ALA A 281 10.52 7.48 11.29
CA ALA A 281 10.20 8.79 11.84
C ALA A 281 9.34 8.65 13.13
N ARG A 282 10.00 8.48 14.27
CA ARG A 282 9.39 8.19 15.57
C ARG A 282 8.59 9.36 16.13
N SER A 283 9.10 10.61 16.03
CA SER A 283 8.35 11.79 16.50
C SER A 283 7.04 11.96 15.78
N VAL A 284 7.06 11.90 14.44
CA VAL A 284 5.85 12.08 13.62
C VAL A 284 4.84 10.99 13.93
N GLY A 285 5.26 9.72 13.96
CA GLY A 285 4.35 8.62 14.26
C GLY A 285 3.78 8.66 15.69
N ARG A 286 4.58 9.07 16.70
CA ARG A 286 4.05 9.32 18.06
C ARG A 286 3.10 10.51 18.10
N GLY A 287 3.34 11.54 17.30
CA GLY A 287 2.42 12.66 17.12
C GLY A 287 1.09 12.22 16.52
N VAL A 288 1.12 11.33 15.53
CA VAL A 288 -0.07 10.69 14.95
C VAL A 288 -0.81 9.85 15.98
N GLU A 289 -0.11 9.01 16.77
CA GLU A 289 -0.75 8.23 17.83
C GLU A 289 -1.44 9.13 18.87
N ARG A 290 -0.79 10.21 19.30
CA ARG A 290 -1.40 11.19 20.21
C ARG A 290 -2.64 11.83 19.59
N TYR A 291 -2.57 12.23 18.31
CA TYR A 291 -3.72 12.76 17.59
C TYR A 291 -4.89 11.76 17.56
N MET A 292 -4.63 10.47 17.33
CA MET A 292 -5.68 9.43 17.40
C MET A 292 -6.31 9.34 18.79
N GLN A 293 -5.50 9.37 19.85
CA GLN A 293 -5.99 9.33 21.23
C GLN A 293 -6.88 10.52 21.57
N GLU A 294 -6.52 11.72 21.12
CA GLU A 294 -7.25 12.96 21.42
C GLU A 294 -8.49 13.15 20.55
N ARG A 295 -8.44 12.76 19.26
CA ARG A 295 -9.46 13.13 18.26
C ARG A 295 -10.30 11.97 17.74
N LEU A 296 -9.87 10.72 17.95
CA LEU A 296 -10.55 9.52 17.46
C LEU A 296 -10.90 8.57 18.64
N PRO A 297 -11.91 8.91 19.47
CA PRO A 297 -12.33 8.04 20.56
C PRO A 297 -12.72 6.66 20.01
N GLY A 298 -12.20 5.61 20.64
CA GLY A 298 -12.44 4.23 20.21
C GLY A 298 -11.57 3.75 19.05
N PHE A 299 -10.52 4.48 18.63
CA PHE A 299 -9.62 4.00 17.57
C PHE A 299 -8.99 2.62 17.86
N ARG A 300 -8.90 2.22 19.13
CA ARG A 300 -8.50 0.88 19.56
C ARG A 300 -9.36 -0.26 18.98
N ALA A 301 -10.62 0.02 18.65
CA ALA A 301 -11.52 -0.92 17.98
C ALA A 301 -11.35 -0.91 16.44
N ASN A 302 -10.67 0.10 15.88
CA ASN A 302 -10.37 0.15 14.46
C ASN A 302 -9.13 -0.69 14.15
N LEU A 303 -9.36 -1.90 13.61
CA LEU A 303 -8.30 -2.85 13.26
C LEU A 303 -7.24 -2.25 12.34
N GLN A 304 -7.63 -1.41 11.38
CA GLN A 304 -6.70 -0.85 10.41
C GLN A 304 -5.72 0.12 11.08
N LEU A 305 -6.21 1.01 11.94
CA LEU A 305 -5.36 1.95 12.68
C LEU A 305 -4.44 1.22 13.66
N CYS A 306 -4.96 0.26 14.43
CA CYS A 306 -4.16 -0.53 15.36
C CYS A 306 -3.06 -1.33 14.64
N ASN A 307 -3.39 -1.99 13.53
CA ASN A 307 -2.40 -2.75 12.75
C ASN A 307 -1.30 -1.85 12.18
N SER A 308 -1.67 -0.66 11.70
CA SER A 308 -0.68 0.34 11.25
C SER A 308 0.21 0.85 12.39
N LEU A 309 -0.34 1.06 13.59
CA LEU A 309 0.46 1.43 14.76
C LEU A 309 1.39 0.31 15.24
N ILE A 310 0.92 -0.95 15.24
CA ILE A 310 1.75 -2.12 15.58
C ILE A 310 2.94 -2.19 14.62
N ASN A 311 2.67 -2.11 13.31
CA ASN A 311 3.73 -2.10 12.29
C ASN A 311 4.68 -0.90 12.43
N PHE A 312 4.13 0.30 12.69
CA PHE A 312 4.94 1.49 12.98
C PHE A 312 5.88 1.27 14.16
N HIS A 313 5.35 0.88 15.32
CA HIS A 313 6.14 0.68 16.53
C HIS A 313 7.20 -0.41 16.33
N ALA A 314 6.85 -1.54 15.72
CA ALA A 314 7.80 -2.63 15.42
C ALA A 314 8.94 -2.14 14.50
N ARG A 315 8.62 -1.47 13.39
CA ARG A 315 9.61 -0.97 12.41
C ARG A 315 10.36 0.28 12.86
N CYS A 316 9.90 0.94 13.92
CA CYS A 316 10.58 2.06 14.58
C CYS A 316 11.38 1.65 15.81
N GLY A 317 11.52 0.36 16.08
CA GLY A 317 12.38 -0.18 17.13
C GLY A 317 11.68 -0.42 18.48
N SER A 318 10.36 -0.26 18.55
CA SER A 318 9.55 -0.29 19.78
C SER A 318 8.66 -1.54 19.85
N LEU A 319 9.26 -2.73 19.92
CA LEU A 319 8.49 -3.98 20.06
C LEU A 319 7.57 -4.02 21.30
N PRO A 320 7.97 -3.53 22.49
CA PRO A 320 7.10 -3.55 23.66
C PRO A 320 5.79 -2.78 23.44
N GLN A 321 5.84 -1.62 22.79
CA GLN A 321 4.67 -0.82 22.45
C GLN A 321 3.80 -1.52 21.40
N ALA A 322 4.41 -2.18 20.41
CA ALA A 322 3.67 -2.99 19.43
C ALA A 322 2.90 -4.13 20.12
N GLN A 323 3.55 -4.86 21.05
CA GLN A 323 2.92 -5.91 21.85
C GLN A 323 1.81 -5.37 22.76
N GLN A 324 2.06 -4.25 23.43
CA GLN A 324 1.07 -3.61 24.29
C GLN A 324 -0.20 -3.25 23.50
N LEU A 325 -0.03 -2.58 22.35
CA LEU A 325 -1.15 -2.23 21.47
C LEU A 325 -1.94 -3.47 21.04
N PHE A 326 -1.24 -4.53 20.64
CA PHE A 326 -1.85 -5.78 20.27
C PHE A 326 -2.66 -6.41 21.43
N ASN A 327 -2.14 -6.32 22.66
CA ASN A 327 -2.82 -6.81 23.86
C ASN A 327 -4.07 -5.98 24.21
N GLU A 328 -4.05 -4.67 23.95
CA GLU A 328 -5.17 -3.76 24.18
C GLU A 328 -6.30 -3.88 23.13
N MET A 329 -6.06 -4.55 22.00
CA MET A 329 -7.07 -4.70 20.94
C MET A 329 -8.25 -5.58 21.40
N PRO A 330 -9.51 -5.12 21.31
CA PRO A 330 -10.69 -5.92 21.67
C PRO A 330 -10.89 -7.14 20.75
N ARG A 331 -10.48 -7.00 19.49
CA ARG A 331 -10.53 -8.04 18.47
C ARG A 331 -9.23 -7.98 17.68
N ARG A 332 -8.69 -9.14 17.31
CA ARG A 332 -7.48 -9.27 16.49
C ARG A 332 -7.86 -9.95 15.18
N SER A 333 -7.32 -9.44 14.07
CA SER A 333 -7.43 -10.10 12.77
C SER A 333 -6.11 -10.79 12.44
N ILE A 334 -6.13 -11.62 11.39
CA ILE A 334 -4.90 -12.19 10.82
C ILE A 334 -3.83 -11.11 10.55
N VAL A 335 -4.24 -9.93 10.08
CA VAL A 335 -3.33 -8.80 9.83
C VAL A 335 -2.67 -8.30 11.12
N SER A 336 -3.39 -8.32 12.26
CA SER A 336 -2.83 -7.95 13.57
C SER A 336 -1.74 -8.93 14.00
N TRP A 337 -1.98 -10.23 13.84
CA TRP A 337 -1.02 -11.28 14.16
C TRP A 337 0.20 -11.23 13.24
N THR A 338 -0.03 -11.15 11.93
CA THR A 338 1.05 -11.07 10.93
C THR A 338 1.95 -9.86 11.15
N ALA A 339 1.39 -8.69 11.48
CA ALA A 339 2.19 -7.50 11.80
C ALA A 339 3.10 -7.72 13.01
N LEU A 340 2.61 -8.40 14.06
CA LEU A 340 3.38 -8.69 15.26
C LEU A 340 4.44 -9.77 15.02
N ILE A 341 4.08 -10.87 14.34
CA ILE A 341 4.99 -11.96 13.94
C ILE A 341 6.16 -11.43 13.10
N ALA A 342 5.85 -10.64 12.06
CA ALA A 342 6.87 -10.02 11.22
C ALA A 342 7.73 -9.03 12.03
N GLY A 343 7.12 -8.30 12.98
CA GLY A 343 7.83 -7.43 13.91
C GLY A 343 8.87 -8.20 14.74
N TYR A 344 8.48 -9.28 15.41
CA TYR A 344 9.43 -10.10 16.19
C TYR A 344 10.51 -10.75 15.30
N GLY A 345 10.15 -11.22 14.11
CA GLY A 345 11.09 -11.75 13.13
C GLY A 345 12.16 -10.72 12.70
N MET A 346 11.74 -9.49 12.42
CA MET A 346 12.64 -8.38 12.07
C MET A 346 13.62 -8.02 13.19
N HIS A 347 13.29 -8.32 14.45
CA HIS A 347 14.17 -8.08 15.60
C HIS A 347 15.03 -9.30 15.99
N GLY A 348 14.95 -10.40 15.24
CA GLY A 348 15.71 -11.62 15.49
C GLY A 348 15.09 -12.54 16.55
N HIS A 349 13.86 -12.26 16.99
CA HIS A 349 13.11 -13.08 17.95
C HIS A 349 12.23 -14.11 17.24
N GLY A 350 12.84 -14.96 16.41
CA GLY A 350 12.12 -15.94 15.59
C GLY A 350 11.37 -16.99 16.41
N ASP A 351 11.89 -17.36 17.58
CA ASP A 351 11.23 -18.26 18.52
C ASP A 351 9.90 -17.68 19.03
N VAL A 352 9.89 -16.39 19.39
CA VAL A 352 8.67 -15.69 19.79
C VAL A 352 7.69 -15.60 18.62
N ALA A 353 8.19 -15.34 17.40
CA ALA A 353 7.38 -15.29 16.20
C ALA A 353 6.68 -16.63 15.90
N VAL A 354 7.39 -17.76 16.07
CA VAL A 354 6.81 -19.12 15.94
C VAL A 354 5.74 -19.36 17.00
N ASN A 355 5.99 -19.01 18.26
CA ASN A 355 5.01 -19.16 19.34
C ASN A 355 3.75 -18.31 19.10
N LEU A 356 3.90 -17.07 18.62
CA LEU A 356 2.77 -16.21 18.25
C LEU A 356 1.96 -16.81 17.10
N PHE A 357 2.62 -17.38 16.09
CA PHE A 357 1.94 -18.07 14.99
C PHE A 357 1.14 -19.28 15.47
N GLN A 358 1.72 -20.11 16.34
CA GLN A 358 1.04 -21.24 16.95
C GLN A 358 -0.17 -20.79 17.78
N THR A 359 -0.02 -19.71 18.54
CA THR A 359 -1.11 -19.11 19.32
C THR A 359 -2.24 -18.64 18.39
N MET A 360 -1.92 -17.91 17.33
CA MET A 360 -2.88 -17.48 16.30
C MET A 360 -3.70 -18.67 15.76
N VAL A 361 -3.03 -19.76 15.39
CA VAL A 361 -3.69 -20.98 14.89
C VAL A 361 -4.56 -21.62 15.96
N SER A 362 -4.09 -21.69 17.21
CA SER A 362 -4.83 -22.26 18.35
C SER A 362 -6.10 -21.46 18.70
N GLU A 363 -6.09 -20.14 18.45
CA GLU A 363 -7.27 -19.27 18.57
C GLU A 363 -8.23 -19.38 17.37
N GLY A 364 -7.98 -20.31 16.44
CA GLY A 364 -8.84 -20.58 15.29
C GLY A 364 -8.66 -19.61 14.11
N ILE A 365 -7.63 -18.76 14.14
CA ILE A 365 -7.33 -17.85 13.03
C ILE A 365 -6.51 -18.62 12.00
N ARG A 366 -7.09 -18.81 10.81
CA ARG A 366 -6.42 -19.50 9.70
C ARG A 366 -5.32 -18.62 9.11
N PRO A 367 -4.08 -19.12 8.98
CA PRO A 367 -3.01 -18.41 8.29
C PRO A 367 -3.34 -18.16 6.81
N ASP A 368 -2.75 -17.10 6.26
CA ASP A 368 -2.73 -16.77 4.85
C ASP A 368 -1.27 -16.71 4.35
N ASN A 369 -1.11 -16.46 3.04
CA ASN A 369 0.21 -16.34 2.44
C ASN A 369 1.08 -15.26 3.11
N VAL A 370 0.50 -14.15 3.56
CA VAL A 370 1.27 -13.05 4.18
C VAL A 370 1.77 -13.46 5.56
N ALA A 371 0.94 -14.15 6.35
CA ALA A 371 1.34 -14.72 7.64
C ALA A 371 2.49 -15.73 7.48
N MET A 372 2.41 -16.60 6.47
CA MET A 372 3.44 -17.60 6.19
C MET A 372 4.76 -16.95 5.74
N VAL A 373 4.73 -15.93 4.87
CA VAL A 373 5.94 -15.16 4.50
C VAL A 373 6.57 -14.51 5.74
N GLY A 374 5.77 -13.89 6.61
CA GLY A 374 6.25 -13.28 7.85
C GLY A 374 6.92 -14.30 8.78
N LEU A 375 6.32 -15.49 8.92
CA LEU A 375 6.86 -16.59 9.72
C LEU A 375 8.17 -17.14 9.13
N LEU A 376 8.21 -17.43 7.83
CA LEU A 376 9.39 -17.97 7.16
C LEU A 376 10.55 -16.97 7.16
N SER A 377 10.26 -15.67 7.00
CA SER A 377 11.27 -14.60 7.16
C SER A 377 11.82 -14.57 8.58
N ALA A 378 10.97 -14.70 9.60
CA ALA A 378 11.40 -14.79 10.99
C ALA A 378 12.31 -16.00 11.23
N CYS A 379 11.96 -17.17 10.68
CA CYS A 379 12.80 -18.35 10.71
C CYS A 379 14.14 -18.12 10.00
N SER A 380 14.13 -17.47 8.83
CA SER A 380 15.35 -17.12 8.08
C SER A 380 16.28 -16.22 8.88
N HIS A 381 15.76 -15.17 9.52
CA HIS A 381 16.59 -14.24 10.29
C HIS A 381 17.09 -14.80 11.62
N ALA A 382 16.37 -15.75 12.21
CA ALA A 382 16.75 -16.39 13.46
C ALA A 382 17.51 -17.72 13.29
N GLY A 383 17.70 -18.19 12.05
CA GLY A 383 18.38 -19.45 11.75
C GLY A 383 17.58 -20.69 12.16
N LEU A 384 16.26 -20.58 12.24
CA LEU A 384 15.35 -21.68 12.62
C LEU A 384 15.04 -22.55 11.40
N TYR A 385 16.07 -23.21 10.89
CA TYR A 385 16.02 -24.03 9.68
C TYR A 385 14.94 -25.13 9.72
N ASP A 386 14.91 -25.93 10.80
CA ASP A 386 13.99 -27.06 10.92
C ASP A 386 12.53 -26.59 10.97
N GLU A 387 12.25 -25.53 11.74
CA GLU A 387 10.91 -24.94 11.82
C GLU A 387 10.51 -24.31 10.48
N GLY A 388 11.40 -23.59 9.81
CA GLY A 388 11.13 -23.02 8.48
C GLY A 388 10.71 -24.07 7.45
N ARG A 389 11.44 -25.19 7.39
CA ARG A 389 11.07 -26.32 6.51
C ARG A 389 9.74 -26.95 6.89
N LYS A 390 9.55 -27.22 8.19
CA LYS A 390 8.31 -27.78 8.71
C LYS A 390 7.09 -26.94 8.32
N TYR A 391 7.15 -25.62 8.52
CA TYR A 391 6.03 -24.74 8.17
C TYR A 391 5.86 -24.58 6.66
N PHE A 392 6.94 -24.56 5.87
CA PHE A 392 6.85 -24.54 4.42
C PHE A 392 6.12 -25.78 3.88
N SER A 393 6.45 -26.98 4.37
CA SER A 393 5.72 -28.21 4.00
C SER A 393 4.30 -28.25 4.56
N ALA A 394 4.05 -27.64 5.72
CA ALA A 394 2.72 -27.52 6.30
C ALA A 394 1.79 -26.59 5.51
N MET A 395 2.31 -25.67 4.68
CA MET A 395 1.51 -24.78 3.84
C MET A 395 0.47 -25.55 3.02
N GLU A 396 0.93 -26.52 2.24
CA GLU A 396 0.04 -27.31 1.39
C GLU A 396 -0.71 -28.37 2.20
N SER A 397 0.00 -29.10 3.06
CA SER A 397 -0.54 -30.28 3.75
C SER A 397 -1.51 -29.98 4.89
N ALA A 398 -1.31 -28.88 5.62
CA ALA A 398 -2.11 -28.52 6.80
C ALA A 398 -2.96 -27.26 6.59
N TYR A 399 -2.47 -26.28 5.82
CA TYR A 399 -3.13 -24.99 5.65
C TYR A 399 -3.82 -24.79 4.29
N ASN A 400 -3.65 -25.72 3.34
CA ASN A 400 -4.15 -25.61 1.96
C ASN A 400 -3.73 -24.32 1.24
N LEU A 401 -2.54 -23.82 1.54
CA LEU A 401 -1.92 -22.66 0.90
C LEU A 401 -0.90 -23.12 -0.13
N ARG A 402 -1.01 -22.63 -1.35
CA ARG A 402 0.00 -22.88 -2.39
C ARG A 402 1.18 -21.92 -2.21
N PRO A 403 2.43 -22.41 -2.13
CA PRO A 403 3.61 -21.55 -2.07
C PRO A 403 3.69 -20.59 -3.26
N THR A 404 3.92 -19.32 -2.94
CA THR A 404 4.16 -18.22 -3.91
C THR A 404 5.65 -17.90 -4.00
N LEU A 405 6.06 -17.07 -4.97
CA LEU A 405 7.45 -16.62 -5.13
C LEU A 405 8.06 -16.09 -3.82
N GLU A 406 7.32 -15.27 -3.06
CA GLU A 406 7.77 -14.72 -1.78
C GLU A 406 8.14 -15.80 -0.75
N HIS A 407 7.40 -16.92 -0.73
CA HIS A 407 7.71 -18.03 0.17
C HIS A 407 9.00 -18.75 -0.25
N TYR A 408 9.18 -18.97 -1.56
CA TYR A 408 10.42 -19.54 -2.09
C TYR A 408 11.61 -18.62 -1.84
N THR A 409 11.48 -17.31 -2.00
CA THR A 409 12.53 -16.34 -1.64
C THR A 409 12.94 -16.47 -0.17
N CYS A 410 11.97 -16.58 0.75
CA CYS A 410 12.25 -16.77 2.17
C CYS A 410 12.98 -18.09 2.44
N MET A 411 12.59 -19.18 1.77
CA MET A 411 13.22 -20.48 1.91
C MET A 411 14.64 -20.53 1.33
N VAL A 412 14.86 -19.90 0.18
CA VAL A 412 16.20 -19.77 -0.42
C VAL A 412 17.10 -18.92 0.47
N ASP A 413 16.61 -17.81 1.03
CA ASP A 413 17.35 -17.01 2.02
C ASP A 413 17.68 -17.82 3.28
N LEU A 414 16.72 -18.59 3.82
CA LEU A 414 16.92 -19.47 4.98
C LEU A 414 17.99 -20.54 4.71
N LEU A 415 17.86 -21.30 3.61
CA LEU A 415 18.81 -22.34 3.20
C LEU A 415 20.20 -21.75 2.94
N GLY A 416 20.22 -20.60 2.26
CA GLY A 416 21.40 -19.85 1.94
C GLY A 416 22.17 -19.41 3.17
N ARG A 417 21.50 -18.78 4.15
CA ARG A 417 22.12 -18.38 5.43
C ARG A 417 22.61 -19.59 6.23
N ALA A 418 21.91 -20.72 6.16
CA ALA A 418 22.31 -21.97 6.80
C ALA A 418 23.49 -22.68 6.09
N GLY A 419 23.99 -22.17 4.96
CA GLY A 419 25.10 -22.79 4.21
C GLY A 419 24.70 -23.95 3.30
N ARG A 420 23.40 -24.18 3.12
CA ARG A 420 22.84 -25.30 2.34
C ARG A 420 22.58 -24.84 0.91
N LEU A 421 23.63 -24.34 0.25
CA LEU A 421 23.56 -23.71 -1.07
C LEU A 421 23.01 -24.65 -2.16
N GLU A 422 23.45 -25.91 -2.17
CA GLU A 422 22.96 -26.89 -3.14
C GLU A 422 21.46 -27.12 -3.02
N GLU A 423 20.95 -27.24 -1.79
CA GLU A 423 19.51 -27.42 -1.56
C GLU A 423 18.73 -26.15 -1.88
N ALA A 424 19.32 -24.96 -1.71
CA ALA A 424 18.71 -23.72 -2.18
C ALA A 424 18.58 -23.71 -3.71
N ARG A 425 19.61 -24.19 -4.43
CA ARG A 425 19.58 -24.34 -5.89
C ARG A 425 18.57 -25.39 -6.35
N GLU A 426 18.55 -26.56 -5.71
CA GLU A 426 17.57 -27.62 -5.99
C GLU A 426 16.14 -27.14 -5.75
N LEU A 427 15.91 -26.38 -4.68
CA LEU A 427 14.61 -25.78 -4.38
C LEU A 427 14.16 -24.88 -5.54
N ILE A 428 15.05 -24.02 -6.05
CA ILE A 428 14.77 -23.15 -7.20
C ILE A 428 14.42 -23.98 -8.44
N SER A 429 15.17 -25.05 -8.72
CA SER A 429 14.88 -25.94 -9.86
C SER A 429 13.55 -26.69 -9.72
N SER A 430 13.10 -26.96 -8.48
CA SER A 430 11.85 -27.68 -8.20
C SER A 430 10.59 -26.79 -8.21
N MET A 431 10.74 -25.47 -8.36
CA MET A 431 9.63 -24.53 -8.31
C MET A 431 8.60 -24.81 -9.42
N PRO A 432 7.28 -24.76 -9.12
CA PRO A 432 6.23 -24.93 -10.12
C PRO A 432 6.02 -23.70 -11.01
N MET A 433 6.81 -22.63 -10.80
CA MET A 433 6.80 -21.40 -11.57
C MET A 433 8.23 -20.88 -11.81
N PRO A 434 8.47 -20.04 -12.83
CA PRO A 434 9.78 -19.42 -13.04
C PRO A 434 10.19 -18.54 -11.85
N ALA A 435 11.44 -18.69 -11.41
CA ALA A 435 12.02 -17.83 -10.38
C ALA A 435 12.20 -16.38 -10.87
N ASP A 436 11.94 -15.43 -9.97
CA ASP A 436 12.09 -13.99 -10.22
C ASP A 436 13.44 -13.45 -9.72
N GLY A 437 13.62 -12.13 -9.85
CA GLY A 437 14.85 -11.47 -9.40
C GLY A 437 15.11 -11.63 -7.89
N ALA A 438 14.05 -11.67 -7.07
CA ALA A 438 14.19 -11.80 -5.62
C ALA A 438 14.70 -13.18 -5.21
N VAL A 439 14.20 -14.26 -5.83
CA VAL A 439 14.67 -15.63 -5.58
C VAL A 439 16.15 -15.79 -5.96
N TRP A 440 16.54 -15.40 -7.17
CA TRP A 440 17.95 -15.46 -7.59
C TRP A 440 18.85 -14.51 -6.78
N GLY A 441 18.31 -13.34 -6.41
CA GLY A 441 18.98 -12.38 -5.54
C GLY A 441 19.27 -12.94 -4.14
N ALA A 442 18.35 -13.73 -3.57
CA ALA A 442 18.56 -14.42 -2.30
C ALA A 442 19.70 -15.46 -2.40
N LEU A 443 19.73 -16.25 -3.48
CA LEU A 443 20.83 -17.21 -3.72
C LEU A 443 22.17 -16.49 -3.91
N LEU A 444 22.21 -15.42 -4.70
CA LEU A 444 23.40 -14.59 -4.89
C LEU A 444 23.90 -14.00 -3.56
N GLY A 445 22.99 -13.57 -2.69
CA GLY A 445 23.29 -13.12 -1.34
C GLY A 445 23.92 -14.21 -0.48
N ALA A 446 23.40 -15.44 -0.56
CA ALA A 446 23.96 -16.60 0.13
C ALA A 446 25.36 -16.97 -0.38
N CYS A 447 25.58 -16.94 -1.69
CA CYS A 447 26.89 -17.17 -2.30
C CYS A 447 27.94 -16.18 -1.79
N LYS A 448 27.54 -14.92 -1.52
CA LYS A 448 28.41 -13.93 -0.88
C LYS A 448 28.79 -14.29 0.56
N ILE A 449 27.84 -14.78 1.35
CA ILE A 449 28.10 -15.20 2.74
C ILE A 449 29.11 -16.36 2.78
N HIS A 450 28.92 -17.35 1.91
CA HIS A 450 29.72 -18.59 1.89
C HIS A 450 30.88 -18.57 0.88
N LYS A 451 31.12 -17.43 0.24
CA LYS A 451 32.20 -17.22 -0.75
C LYS A 451 32.19 -18.22 -1.92
N ASN A 452 31.02 -18.67 -2.34
CA ASN A 452 30.85 -19.58 -3.48
C ASN A 452 30.73 -18.76 -4.78
N VAL A 453 31.82 -18.67 -5.54
CA VAL A 453 31.86 -17.84 -6.76
C VAL A 453 31.10 -18.48 -7.91
N GLU A 454 31.23 -19.79 -8.11
CA GLU A 454 30.62 -20.51 -9.23
C GLU A 454 29.09 -20.40 -9.21
N MET A 455 28.47 -20.73 -8.08
CA MET A 455 27.01 -20.58 -7.93
C MET A 455 26.58 -19.09 -7.88
N GLY A 456 27.48 -18.20 -7.45
CA GLY A 456 27.27 -16.75 -7.53
C GLY A 456 27.18 -16.25 -8.97
N GLU A 457 28.07 -16.71 -9.86
CA GLU A 457 28.03 -16.39 -11.29
C GLU A 457 26.75 -16.92 -11.94
N GLU A 458 26.36 -18.17 -11.64
CA GLU A 458 25.10 -18.77 -12.10
C GLU A 458 23.88 -17.91 -11.71
N ALA A 459 23.73 -17.61 -10.42
CA ALA A 459 22.63 -16.79 -9.92
C ALA A 459 22.64 -15.38 -10.52
N PHE A 460 23.83 -14.79 -10.69
CA PHE A 460 23.99 -13.47 -11.29
C PHE A 460 23.56 -13.43 -12.76
N GLU A 461 23.90 -14.45 -13.55
CA GLU A 461 23.47 -14.53 -14.95
C GLU A 461 21.94 -14.58 -15.10
N HIS A 462 21.25 -15.27 -14.20
CA HIS A 462 19.79 -15.28 -14.18
C HIS A 462 19.21 -13.94 -13.76
N VAL A 463 19.74 -13.33 -12.68
CA VAL A 463 19.17 -12.09 -12.14
C VAL A 463 19.31 -10.90 -13.08
N ILE A 464 20.42 -10.78 -13.83
CA ILE A 464 20.62 -9.67 -14.78
C ILE A 464 19.79 -9.79 -16.06
N LYS A 465 19.30 -11.00 -16.39
CA LYS A 465 18.34 -11.21 -17.49
C LYS A 465 16.95 -10.72 -17.09
N LEU A 466 16.59 -10.87 -15.81
CA LEU A 466 15.30 -10.47 -15.26
C LEU A 466 15.27 -8.98 -14.89
N GLU A 467 16.31 -8.48 -14.21
CA GLU A 467 16.40 -7.12 -13.69
C GLU A 467 17.72 -6.43 -14.11
N PRO A 468 17.90 -6.13 -15.41
CA PRO A 468 19.15 -5.62 -15.97
C PRO A 468 19.56 -4.23 -15.45
N THR A 469 18.62 -3.50 -14.83
CA THR A 469 18.81 -2.14 -14.32
C THR A 469 19.02 -2.08 -12.80
N ASN A 470 18.92 -3.21 -12.10
CA ASN A 470 19.08 -3.26 -10.66
C ASN A 470 20.58 -3.25 -10.30
N ALA A 471 21.11 -2.07 -9.95
CA ALA A 471 22.52 -1.89 -9.62
C ALA A 471 22.97 -2.73 -8.39
N GLY A 472 22.04 -3.12 -7.52
CA GLY A 472 22.31 -3.88 -6.30
C GLY A 472 22.96 -5.24 -6.58
N TYR A 473 22.48 -5.98 -7.59
CA TYR A 473 23.04 -7.29 -7.93
C TYR A 473 24.45 -7.21 -8.50
N TYR A 474 24.74 -6.19 -9.29
CA TYR A 474 26.11 -5.93 -9.78
C TYR A 474 27.04 -5.62 -8.62
N VAL A 475 26.63 -4.74 -7.70
CA VAL A 475 27.42 -4.43 -6.52
C VAL A 475 27.64 -5.68 -5.67
N LEU A 476 26.63 -6.54 -5.53
CA LEU A 476 26.73 -7.79 -4.79
C LEU A 476 27.74 -8.75 -5.44
N MET A 477 27.67 -8.97 -6.75
CA MET A 477 28.61 -9.83 -7.48
C MET A 477 30.05 -9.29 -7.43
N ALA A 478 30.23 -7.96 -7.56
CA ALA A 478 31.53 -7.33 -7.38
C ALA A 478 32.10 -7.54 -5.96
N ASN A 479 31.24 -7.55 -4.94
CA ASN A 479 31.65 -7.86 -3.56
C ASN A 479 32.08 -9.32 -3.42
N ILE A 480 31.37 -10.28 -4.03
CA ILE A 480 31.77 -11.71 -4.03
C ILE A 480 33.18 -11.89 -4.60
N TYR A 481 33.46 -11.29 -5.75
CA TYR A 481 34.79 -11.32 -6.35
C TYR A 481 35.84 -10.63 -5.47
N THR A 482 35.49 -9.52 -4.81
CA THR A 482 36.39 -8.82 -3.89
C THR A 482 36.74 -9.69 -2.68
N ASP A 483 35.74 -10.33 -2.06
CA ASP A 483 35.88 -11.18 -0.87
C ASP A 483 36.71 -12.46 -1.13
N THR A 484 36.81 -12.86 -2.40
CA THR A 484 37.58 -14.01 -2.90
C THR A 484 38.89 -13.62 -3.62
N GLY A 485 39.21 -12.33 -3.72
CA GLY A 485 40.45 -11.81 -4.32
C GLY A 485 40.50 -11.82 -5.85
N GLN A 486 39.38 -12.03 -6.55
CA GLN A 486 39.31 -12.08 -8.01
C GLN A 486 39.14 -10.70 -8.65
N LEU A 487 40.24 -9.95 -8.80
CA LEU A 487 40.20 -8.56 -9.29
C LEU A 487 39.65 -8.42 -10.71
N ASP A 488 39.92 -9.36 -11.61
CA ASP A 488 39.43 -9.33 -12.99
C ASP A 488 37.90 -9.35 -13.04
N GLY A 489 37.27 -10.16 -12.18
CA GLY A 489 35.81 -10.21 -12.03
C GLY A 489 35.23 -8.86 -11.62
N VAL A 490 35.85 -8.18 -10.64
CA VAL A 490 35.44 -6.83 -10.21
C VAL A 490 35.50 -5.83 -11.36
N VAL A 491 36.57 -5.87 -12.17
CA VAL A 491 36.72 -4.98 -13.33
C VAL A 491 35.63 -5.25 -14.37
N ARG A 492 35.32 -6.53 -14.66
CA ARG A 492 34.22 -6.93 -15.57
C ARG A 492 32.88 -6.39 -15.10
N ILE A 493 32.53 -6.61 -13.83
CA ILE A 493 31.26 -6.12 -13.27
C ILE A 493 31.16 -4.59 -13.36
N ARG A 494 32.24 -3.87 -13.00
CA ARG A 494 32.27 -2.40 -13.07
C ARG A 494 32.16 -1.88 -14.51
N ALA A 495 32.72 -2.60 -15.49
CA ALA A 495 32.55 -2.27 -16.90
C ALA A 495 31.09 -2.39 -17.33
N MET A 496 30.42 -3.50 -16.99
CA MET A 496 28.99 -3.70 -17.27
C MET A 496 28.11 -2.61 -16.63
N MET A 497 28.41 -2.21 -15.39
CA MET A 497 27.67 -1.11 -14.74
C MET A 497 27.82 0.21 -15.50
N ARG A 498 29.03 0.54 -15.98
CA ARG A 498 29.27 1.78 -16.75
C ARG A 498 28.55 1.77 -18.10
N GLU A 499 28.62 0.65 -18.82
CA GLU A 499 27.96 0.47 -20.11
C GLU A 499 26.44 0.69 -20.01
N ARG A 500 25.85 0.21 -18.92
CA ARG A 500 24.41 0.32 -18.64
C ARG A 500 24.01 1.60 -17.91
N GLY A 501 24.94 2.50 -17.62
CA GLY A 501 24.69 3.75 -16.88
C GLY A 501 24.21 3.54 -15.44
N LEU A 502 24.48 2.39 -14.84
CA LEU A 502 24.03 2.05 -13.49
C LEU A 502 24.87 2.78 -12.43
N LYS A 503 24.18 3.41 -11.48
CA LYS A 503 24.81 4.08 -10.34
C LYS A 503 24.54 3.30 -9.07
N LYS A 504 25.58 3.12 -8.27
CA LYS A 504 25.45 2.56 -6.92
C LYS A 504 24.69 3.55 -6.04
N GLU A 505 23.66 3.07 -5.35
CA GLU A 505 22.98 3.87 -4.33
C GLU A 505 23.92 4.15 -3.15
N PRO A 506 23.99 5.40 -2.68
CA PRO A 506 24.80 5.73 -1.51
C PRO A 506 24.19 5.10 -0.25
N GLY A 507 25.07 4.63 0.64
CA GLY A 507 24.67 4.13 1.96
C GLY A 507 24.41 5.29 2.92
N CYS A 508 23.15 5.45 3.30
CA CYS A 508 22.66 6.53 4.14
C CYS A 508 22.22 5.98 5.49
N SER A 509 22.58 6.69 6.56
CA SER A 509 22.10 6.41 7.91
C SER A 509 21.34 7.61 8.46
N TYR A 510 20.19 7.36 9.06
CA TYR A 510 19.28 8.35 9.61
C TYR A 510 19.21 8.16 11.13
N ILE A 511 19.23 9.27 11.85
CA ILE A 511 18.99 9.31 13.29
C ILE A 511 18.08 10.48 13.61
N GLU A 512 17.08 10.23 14.45
CA GLU A 512 16.16 11.27 14.89
C GLU A 512 16.61 11.84 16.25
N HIS A 513 16.79 13.16 16.32
CA HIS A 513 17.12 13.87 17.55
C HIS A 513 16.26 15.14 17.68
N LYS A 514 15.60 15.32 18.83
CA LYS A 514 14.72 16.47 19.14
C LYS A 514 13.69 16.77 18.02
N GLY A 515 13.09 15.73 17.45
CA GLY A 515 12.07 15.85 16.40
C GLY A 515 12.59 16.23 15.02
N ARG A 516 13.91 16.22 14.81
CA ARG A 516 14.55 16.39 13.50
C ARG A 516 15.28 15.11 13.09
N VAL A 517 15.16 14.74 11.82
CA VAL A 517 15.92 13.63 11.22
C VAL A 517 17.25 14.17 10.71
N HIS A 518 18.35 13.57 11.16
CA HIS A 518 19.71 13.87 10.73
C HIS A 518 20.18 12.76 9.78
N LEU A 519 20.57 13.16 8.57
CA LEU A 519 21.09 12.26 7.54
C LEU A 519 22.62 12.26 7.58
N PHE A 520 23.21 11.07 7.50
CA PHE A 520 24.64 10.88 7.36
C PHE A 520 24.93 10.04 6.12
N MET A 521 25.87 10.52 5.31
CA MET A 521 26.47 9.78 4.21
C MET A 521 27.96 9.59 4.49
N ALA A 522 28.57 8.57 3.89
CA ALA A 522 30.01 8.38 4.03
C ALA A 522 30.76 9.60 3.49
N ASP A 523 31.77 10.06 4.23
CA ASP A 523 32.59 11.25 3.93
C ASP A 523 31.80 12.57 3.77
N ASP A 524 30.58 12.64 4.31
CA ASP A 524 29.80 13.87 4.35
C ASP A 524 30.23 14.76 5.53
N HIS A 525 30.58 16.01 5.22
CA HIS A 525 30.99 17.03 6.18
C HIS A 525 30.00 18.21 6.27
N SER A 526 28.83 18.12 5.62
CA SER A 526 27.82 19.17 5.59
C SER A 526 27.14 19.42 6.94
N HIS A 527 27.17 18.44 7.85
CA HIS A 527 26.49 18.53 9.14
C HIS A 527 27.14 19.58 10.06
N PRO A 528 26.37 20.44 10.77
CA PRO A 528 26.94 21.49 11.64
C PRO A 528 27.88 20.98 12.74
N GLN A 529 27.68 19.74 13.19
CA GLN A 529 28.54 19.09 14.20
C GLN A 529 29.61 18.15 13.60
N ALA A 530 29.83 18.16 12.27
CA ALA A 530 30.69 17.20 11.58
C ALA A 530 32.06 17.03 12.27
N LYS A 531 32.76 18.13 12.59
CA LYS A 531 34.06 18.07 13.26
C LYS A 531 34.05 17.19 14.52
N ARG A 532 33.10 17.42 15.43
CA ARG A 532 32.97 16.67 16.70
C ARG A 532 32.59 15.20 16.47
N ILE A 533 31.75 14.94 15.48
CA ILE A 533 31.31 13.57 15.13
C ILE A 533 32.52 12.76 14.63
N TYR A 534 33.30 13.31 13.70
CA TYR A 534 34.47 12.65 13.15
C TYR A 534 35.55 12.43 14.22
N GLU A 535 35.80 13.42 15.08
CA GLU A 535 36.70 13.27 16.23
C GLU A 535 36.29 12.12 17.15
N LEU A 536 34.98 11.98 17.43
CA LEU A 536 34.49 10.86 18.23
C LEU A 536 34.65 9.51 17.51
N VAL A 537 34.34 9.42 16.21
CA VAL A 537 34.53 8.17 15.45
C VAL A 537 35.99 7.74 15.46
N ILE A 538 36.93 8.67 15.24
CA ILE A 538 38.37 8.38 15.29
C ILE A 538 38.77 7.85 16.68
N LYS A 539 38.30 8.50 17.75
CA LYS A 539 38.55 8.05 19.12
C LYS A 539 38.00 6.64 19.37
N LEU A 540 36.77 6.37 18.94
CA LEU A 540 36.13 5.06 19.10
C LEU A 540 36.87 3.98 18.31
N GLU A 541 37.29 4.25 17.07
CA GLU A 541 38.10 3.33 16.26
C GLU A 541 39.42 2.97 16.96
N GLN A 542 40.08 3.96 17.57
CA GLN A 542 41.29 3.71 18.34
C GLN A 542 41.02 2.81 19.55
N MET A 543 39.96 3.10 20.32
CA MET A 543 39.58 2.28 21.48
C MET A 543 39.19 0.85 21.07
N VAL A 544 38.55 0.68 19.91
CA VAL A 544 38.23 -0.65 19.35
C VAL A 544 39.51 -1.43 19.05
N LYS A 545 40.50 -0.80 18.40
CA LYS A 545 41.80 -1.44 18.10
C LYS A 545 42.54 -1.87 19.37
N GLU A 546 42.65 -0.97 20.35
CA GLU A 546 43.31 -1.25 21.64
C GLU A 546 42.67 -2.46 22.35
N LYS A 547 41.34 -2.56 22.29
CA LYS A 547 40.61 -3.69 22.89
C LYS A 547 40.77 -4.99 22.11
N THR A 548 40.81 -4.95 20.77
CA THR A 548 40.99 -6.16 19.95
C THR A 548 42.40 -6.73 20.04
N ASP A 549 43.42 -5.87 20.08
CA ASP A 549 44.82 -6.28 20.14
C ASP A 549 45.20 -6.83 21.53
N GLY A 550 44.57 -6.34 22.61
CA GLY A 550 44.78 -6.84 23.97
C GLY A 550 44.24 -8.26 24.24
N THR A 551 43.27 -8.73 23.46
CA THR A 551 42.68 -10.09 23.57
C THR A 551 43.45 -11.19 22.82
N ALA A 552 44.35 -10.85 21.89
CA ALA A 552 45.10 -11.85 21.10
C ALA A 552 46.25 -12.52 21.88
N GLY A 553 46.49 -12.13 23.14
CA GLY A 553 47.62 -12.60 23.95
C GLY A 553 47.38 -13.82 24.85
N THR A 554 46.20 -14.47 24.83
CA THR A 554 45.84 -15.48 25.85
C THR A 554 45.18 -16.77 25.35
N GLU A 555 45.35 -17.19 24.10
CA GLU A 555 45.08 -18.58 23.71
C GLU A 555 46.22 -19.17 22.88
N GLY A 556 46.75 -20.30 23.35
CA GLY A 556 48.05 -20.84 22.98
C GLY A 556 48.14 -21.49 21.60
N GLY A 557 49.21 -21.13 20.89
CA GLY A 557 50.12 -22.09 20.28
C GLY A 557 49.69 -22.81 19.00
N ARG A 558 50.04 -22.22 17.85
CA ARG A 558 50.91 -22.87 16.86
C ARG A 558 51.45 -21.82 15.88
N ALA A 559 52.72 -21.47 16.06
CA ALA A 559 53.48 -20.65 15.14
C ALA A 559 53.64 -21.39 13.81
N VAL A 560 53.11 -20.81 12.73
CA VAL A 560 53.59 -21.03 11.38
C VAL A 560 54.10 -19.67 10.91
N GLU A 561 55.40 -19.47 10.99
CA GLU A 561 56.09 -18.37 10.34
C GLU A 561 55.99 -18.56 8.83
N GLY A 562 55.40 -17.57 8.16
CA GLY A 562 55.20 -17.58 6.71
C GLY A 562 54.75 -16.22 6.22
N HIS A 563 55.70 -15.29 6.10
CA HIS A 563 55.73 -14.11 5.23
C HIS A 563 54.40 -13.68 4.57
N SER A 564 53.78 -12.64 5.14
CA SER A 564 53.41 -11.47 4.34
C SER A 564 53.33 -10.26 5.25
N GLN A 565 54.26 -9.33 5.09
CA GLN A 565 54.09 -7.94 5.53
C GLN A 565 52.85 -7.39 4.81
N LYS A 566 51.67 -7.51 5.42
CA LYS A 566 50.50 -6.74 5.01
C LYS A 566 50.74 -5.31 5.45
N ALA A 567 51.12 -4.50 4.47
CA ALA A 567 51.27 -3.06 4.59
C ALA A 567 50.07 -2.45 5.35
N SER A 568 50.40 -1.79 6.44
CA SER A 568 49.52 -0.97 7.25
C SER A 568 49.15 0.34 6.51
N GLY A 569 47.87 0.52 6.20
CA GLY A 569 47.23 1.84 5.95
C GLY A 569 46.07 1.83 4.93
N PRO A 570 45.02 2.68 5.07
CA PRO A 570 44.50 3.43 6.23
C PRO A 570 43.19 2.80 6.79
N LEU A 571 43.14 2.64 8.11
CA LEU A 571 42.05 2.00 8.86
C LEU A 571 40.90 2.98 9.24
N ILE A 572 40.47 3.86 8.34
CA ILE A 572 39.39 4.83 8.65
C ILE A 572 38.37 4.88 7.52
N GLY A 573 37.45 3.90 7.49
CA GLY A 573 36.23 4.02 6.71
C GLY A 573 35.17 4.77 7.52
N PHE A 574 34.90 6.03 7.19
CA PHE A 574 33.82 6.84 7.78
C PHE A 574 32.47 6.42 7.21
N HIS A 575 32.02 5.22 7.56
CA HIS A 575 30.71 4.74 7.14
C HIS A 575 29.59 5.51 7.86
N SER A 576 28.46 5.68 7.17
CA SER A 576 27.35 6.48 7.68
C SER A 576 26.78 5.98 9.00
N GLU A 577 26.82 4.66 9.27
CA GLU A 577 26.40 4.11 10.57
C GLU A 577 27.25 4.62 11.73
N LYS A 578 28.57 4.67 11.54
CA LYS A 578 29.51 5.11 12.58
C LYS A 578 29.29 6.57 12.90
N LEU A 579 29.09 7.40 11.87
CA LEU A 579 28.77 8.82 12.00
C LEU A 579 27.43 9.03 12.74
N ALA A 580 26.39 8.29 12.37
CA ALA A 580 25.07 8.39 12.98
C ALA A 580 25.07 7.98 14.45
N VAL A 581 25.75 6.87 14.81
CA VAL A 581 25.89 6.43 16.20
C VAL A 581 26.73 7.41 17.01
N ALA A 582 27.85 7.92 16.47
CA ALA A 582 28.65 8.94 17.13
C ALA A 582 27.86 10.23 17.39
N PHE A 583 27.06 10.69 16.41
CA PHE A 583 26.15 11.81 16.62
C PHE A 583 25.14 11.52 17.74
N GLY A 584 24.55 10.32 17.76
CA GLY A 584 23.67 9.87 18.83
C GLY A 584 24.36 9.98 20.19
N MET A 585 25.57 9.43 20.33
CA MET A 585 26.35 9.45 21.56
C MET A 585 26.68 10.86 22.04
N LEU A 586 26.93 11.80 21.14
CA LEU A 586 27.25 13.19 21.49
C LEU A 586 26.04 14.01 21.97
N ASN A 587 24.83 13.63 21.56
CA ASN A 587 23.64 14.46 21.74
C ASN A 587 22.59 13.82 22.65
N THR A 588 22.85 12.62 23.18
CA THR A 588 21.92 11.92 24.08
C THR A 588 22.71 11.29 25.21
N ASP A 589 22.18 11.34 26.42
CA ASP A 589 22.88 10.86 27.62
C ASP A 589 22.70 9.34 27.79
N ASP A 590 21.49 8.90 28.15
CA ASP A 590 21.20 7.49 28.47
C ASP A 590 20.10 6.85 27.61
N SER A 591 19.56 7.58 26.63
CA SER A 591 18.54 7.01 25.75
C SER A 591 19.14 6.04 24.73
N GLU A 592 18.36 5.00 24.40
CA GLU A 592 18.68 4.07 23.32
C GLU A 592 18.81 4.83 22.00
N ILE A 593 19.98 4.69 21.36
CA ILE A 593 20.25 5.33 20.07
C ILE A 593 19.66 4.44 18.98
N VAL A 594 18.70 4.99 18.23
CA VAL A 594 18.08 4.29 17.10
C VAL A 594 18.58 4.88 15.79
N VAL A 595 19.23 4.04 15.00
CA VAL A 595 19.74 4.39 13.66
C VAL A 595 19.04 3.54 12.62
N ILE A 596 18.71 4.14 11.49
CA ILE A 596 18.11 3.44 10.35
C ILE A 596 19.04 3.57 9.17
N LYS A 597 19.28 2.47 8.48
CA LYS A 597 20.12 2.41 7.29
C LYS A 597 19.27 1.92 6.11
N ASN A 598 19.44 2.57 4.95
CA ASN A 598 18.77 2.16 3.71
C ASN A 598 19.34 0.85 3.11
N LEU A 599 20.60 0.54 3.39
CA LEU A 599 21.30 -0.66 2.94
C LEU A 599 21.59 -1.61 4.11
N ARG A 600 22.00 -2.84 3.78
CA ARG A 600 22.54 -3.79 4.76
C ARG A 600 23.78 -3.21 5.46
N VAL A 601 23.87 -3.38 6.78
CA VAL A 601 25.07 -3.02 7.57
C VAL A 601 26.25 -3.84 7.08
N CYS A 602 27.46 -3.28 6.97
CA CYS A 602 28.64 -4.06 6.55
C CYS A 602 29.32 -4.75 7.74
N GLY A 603 30.16 -5.76 7.47
CA GLY A 603 30.86 -6.54 8.51
C GLY A 603 31.67 -5.66 9.46
N ASP A 604 32.39 -4.68 8.92
CA ASP A 604 33.20 -3.75 9.71
C ASP A 604 32.34 -2.88 10.62
N CYS A 605 31.22 -2.35 10.12
CA CYS A 605 30.29 -1.56 10.93
C CYS A 605 29.63 -2.41 12.02
N HIS A 606 29.23 -3.63 11.70
CA HIS A 606 28.63 -4.54 12.68
C HIS A 606 29.61 -4.85 13.82
N THR A 607 30.84 -5.23 13.49
CA THR A 607 31.89 -5.52 14.48
C THR A 607 32.27 -4.28 15.29
N PHE A 608 32.43 -3.13 14.62
CA PHE A 608 32.70 -1.86 15.28
C PHE A 608 31.61 -1.50 16.30
N LEU A 609 30.34 -1.50 15.90
CA LEU A 609 29.21 -1.14 16.77
C LEU A 609 29.06 -2.13 17.93
N LYS A 610 29.28 -3.41 17.67
CA LYS A 610 29.34 -4.46 18.70
C LYS A 610 30.40 -4.11 19.75
N THR A 611 31.65 -3.87 19.35
CA THR A 611 32.73 -3.55 20.29
C THR A 611 32.51 -2.22 21.01
N VAL A 612 32.04 -1.18 20.30
CA VAL A 612 31.72 0.12 20.89
C VAL A 612 30.61 0.01 21.93
N SER A 613 29.59 -0.85 21.72
CA SER A 613 28.51 -1.03 22.71
C SER A 613 29.04 -1.53 24.06
N ALA A 614 30.07 -2.38 24.04
CA ALA A 614 30.76 -2.85 25.26
C ALA A 614 31.66 -1.78 25.88
N ILE A 615 32.35 -0.98 25.04
CA ILE A 615 33.27 0.06 25.51
C ILE A 615 32.52 1.22 26.14
N ALA A 616 31.44 1.67 25.48
CA ALA A 616 30.63 2.79 25.91
C ALA A 616 29.55 2.41 26.94
N ASN A 617 29.40 1.12 27.24
CA ASN A 617 28.31 0.56 28.05
C ASN A 617 26.93 1.11 27.63
N ARG A 618 26.66 1.07 26.32
CA ARG A 618 25.50 1.72 25.73
C ARG A 618 24.88 0.90 24.62
N ALA A 619 23.55 0.78 24.66
CA ALA A 619 22.80 0.05 23.66
C ALA A 619 22.56 0.88 22.39
N PHE A 620 22.78 0.26 21.23
CA PHE A 620 22.47 0.83 19.92
C PHE A 620 21.50 -0.07 19.18
N LEU A 621 20.42 0.49 18.67
CA LEU A 621 19.45 -0.22 17.86
C LEU A 621 19.58 0.27 16.41
N VAL A 622 20.16 -0.56 15.55
CA VAL A 622 20.38 -0.23 14.14
C VAL A 622 19.47 -1.08 13.27
N ARG A 623 18.54 -0.44 12.55
CA ARG A 623 17.74 -1.10 11.53
C ARG A 623 18.45 -1.01 10.19
N ASP A 624 18.72 -2.15 9.56
CA ASP A 624 19.16 -2.19 8.18
C ASP A 624 17.98 -2.37 7.21
N ALA A 625 18.26 -2.66 5.94
CA ALA A 625 17.23 -2.86 4.93
C ALA A 625 16.24 -4.01 5.25
N SER A 626 16.65 -4.99 6.06
CA SER A 626 15.93 -6.24 6.32
C SER A 626 15.53 -6.44 7.78
N ARG A 627 16.31 -5.94 8.74
CA ARG A 627 16.16 -6.30 10.16
C ARG A 627 16.82 -5.31 11.13
N PHE A 628 16.56 -5.51 12.41
CA PHE A 628 17.20 -4.80 13.50
C PHE A 628 18.40 -5.56 14.06
N HIS A 629 19.42 -4.79 14.42
CA HIS A 629 20.58 -5.21 15.16
C HIS A 629 20.61 -4.40 16.45
N ARG A 630 20.34 -5.05 17.57
CA ARG A 630 20.51 -4.45 18.90
C ARG A 630 21.90 -4.82 19.40
N PHE A 631 22.79 -3.83 19.43
CA PHE A 631 24.14 -3.95 19.95
C PHE A 631 24.14 -3.55 21.42
N GLU A 632 24.50 -4.47 22.31
CA GLU A 632 24.49 -4.25 23.75
C GLU A 632 25.54 -5.13 24.41
N GLY A 633 26.39 -4.54 25.26
CA GLY A 633 27.39 -5.27 26.03
C GLY A 633 28.42 -6.06 25.20
N GLY A 634 28.62 -5.72 23.92
CA GLY A 634 29.53 -6.49 23.05
C GLY A 634 28.87 -7.65 22.31
N ALA A 635 27.55 -7.79 22.40
CA ALA A 635 26.76 -8.74 21.64
C ALA A 635 25.82 -8.02 20.66
N CYS A 636 25.31 -8.76 19.68
CA CYS A 636 24.25 -8.30 18.79
C CYS A 636 23.05 -9.26 18.87
N SER A 637 21.82 -8.75 18.82
CA SER A 637 20.59 -9.56 18.82
C SER A 637 20.55 -10.63 17.74
N CYS A 638 21.30 -10.46 16.65
CA CYS A 638 21.38 -11.46 15.59
C CYS A 638 22.35 -12.62 15.84
N LYS A 639 23.09 -12.63 16.95
CA LYS A 639 24.05 -13.70 17.31
C LYS A 639 25.11 -13.96 16.22
N ASP A 640 25.51 -12.89 15.52
CA ASP A 640 26.41 -12.95 14.35
C ASP A 640 25.90 -13.84 13.19
N TYR A 641 24.62 -14.25 13.22
CA TYR A 641 23.92 -14.96 12.16
C TYR A 641 23.18 -13.95 11.28
N TRP A 642 23.81 -13.48 10.19
CA TRP A 642 23.23 -12.40 9.41
C TRP A 642 23.55 -12.30 7.95
#